data_AF-A0A854D8K2-F1
#
_entry.id   AF-A0A854D8K2-F1
#
_cell.length_a   1.000
_cell.length_b   1.000
_cell.length_c   1.000
_cell.angle_alpha   90.00
_cell.angle_beta   90.00
_cell.angle_gamma   90.00
#
_symmetry.space_group_name_H-M   'P 1'
#
loop_
_entity.id
_entity.type
_entity.pdbx_description
1 polymer ?
#
loop_
_entity_poly.entity_id
_entity_poly.type
_entity_poly.pdbx_seq_one_letter_code
_entity_poly.pdbx_strand_id
1 'polypeptide(L)'
;MNRGIVYFHFDSHHQVRDYVVHALASLRPHAEHILVVSNSPVDDAGRARLEASCDEILERPNAGLDVGAYRAGLEHLGWDRLADFDELILTNHTYYAPLRPWEEVLTRTGSRRDISFWGMTEHGVMRPHPFLAKRELPRHIQSHWIAVRRRLLADPAFREYWEQMPPVSSYRDSIQWHESRFTDHFTGIGHTYEVAFPVDRYHSDNPAIEEAPALLADGCPLLKRRAFFHDPLHQDRQAVVGGDLLEAAAQAGYSEDLILSDVVHTAAARDLIVNAGLTEVVTESAPGTSSPAQQPSGCVVVHVPAAGEGIERAEADGLAQRLACLPAHWRVVVTSPEPLDADDLERVTGRRPADEDGAAGDTAVAFRAVRDLDPRGTIAFLTECDDLWDPGRPVGSSGEGIGDDSDDSDDSDGGGDGDDGVDLVLRITAGPLNGPEQGADDVARRQVLDCLLDSPGHVAGLIDLFESHPSLGVAMPAACHIGQPHGGPQWDGLAGAAEALSRRLGLTAALDPTAPAMPVGAMFLARPEALRTLSEGAKELVRLTEQAAADPEESVRRLRRARAAEVLELLTVYAAMSSGFHPREVLTPTWAGRLYGSLAYKQRALTADLPAYADEQVRFLQARFGPRAGLGPRVRSYVDVHHPEMAGALKPAYRYVTGGTKGITDGVKGAARSLGGRLRPRRSARPASDA
;
A
#
# COMPACT_ATOMS: atom_id res chain seq x y z
N MET A 1 -39.14 -3.87 16.15
CA MET A 1 -39.19 -4.79 15.00
C MET A 1 -38.19 -5.88 15.30
N ASN A 2 -38.59 -7.14 15.27
CA ASN A 2 -37.67 -8.25 15.51
C ASN A 2 -36.69 -8.36 14.33
N ARG A 3 -35.46 -7.89 14.52
CA ARG A 3 -34.43 -7.82 13.47
C ARG A 3 -33.31 -8.82 13.73
N GLY A 4 -33.08 -9.71 12.77
CA GLY A 4 -31.90 -10.55 12.71
C GLY A 4 -30.81 -9.95 11.82
N ILE A 5 -29.55 -10.27 12.09
CA ILE A 5 -28.41 -9.95 11.21
C ILE A 5 -27.60 -11.21 10.97
N VAL A 6 -27.29 -11.49 9.71
CA VAL A 6 -26.22 -12.41 9.30
C VAL A 6 -25.07 -11.56 8.79
N TYR A 7 -23.98 -11.51 9.56
CA TYR A 7 -22.79 -10.72 9.26
C TYR A 7 -21.68 -11.60 8.70
N PHE A 8 -21.30 -11.40 7.44
CA PHE A 8 -20.23 -12.14 6.78
C PHE A 8 -18.85 -11.51 7.06
N HIS A 9 -17.96 -12.30 7.68
CA HIS A 9 -16.58 -11.97 7.97
C HIS A 9 -15.59 -12.81 7.14
N PHE A 10 -14.53 -12.19 6.62
CA PHE A 10 -13.38 -12.86 6.02
C PHE A 10 -12.14 -11.97 6.12
N ASP A 11 -11.02 -12.57 6.53
CA ASP A 11 -9.69 -11.94 6.45
C ASP A 11 -8.68 -12.98 5.95
N SER A 12 -7.87 -12.59 4.95
CA SER A 12 -6.88 -13.49 4.33
C SER A 12 -5.72 -13.84 5.27
N HIS A 13 -5.54 -13.08 6.35
CA HIS A 13 -4.52 -13.26 7.37
C HIS A 13 -5.10 -13.84 8.67
N HIS A 14 -6.37 -14.28 8.63
CA HIS A 14 -7.07 -14.93 9.74
C HIS A 14 -7.18 -14.03 10.99
N GLN A 15 -7.32 -12.73 10.78
CA GLN A 15 -7.46 -11.73 11.84
C GLN A 15 -8.88 -11.17 11.91
N VAL A 16 -9.39 -10.97 13.13
CA VAL A 16 -10.58 -10.13 13.35
C VAL A 16 -10.11 -8.68 13.50
N ARG A 17 -10.35 -7.86 12.48
CA ARG A 17 -9.90 -6.46 12.45
C ARG A 17 -10.78 -5.55 13.31
N ASP A 18 -10.19 -4.48 13.82
CA ASP A 18 -10.85 -3.55 14.75
C ASP A 18 -12.10 -2.90 14.17
N TYR A 19 -12.07 -2.55 12.88
CA TYR A 19 -13.25 -1.96 12.23
C TYR A 19 -14.44 -2.93 12.15
N VAL A 20 -14.20 -4.25 12.11
CA VAL A 20 -15.26 -5.27 12.11
C VAL A 20 -15.94 -5.31 13.47
N VAL A 21 -15.15 -5.31 14.54
CA VAL A 21 -15.66 -5.28 15.91
C VAL A 21 -16.43 -3.97 16.15
N HIS A 22 -15.89 -2.84 15.67
CA HIS A 22 -16.55 -1.55 15.74
C HIS A 22 -17.90 -1.53 15.01
N ALA A 23 -17.95 -2.06 13.78
CA ALA A 23 -19.18 -2.17 13.01
C ALA A 23 -20.22 -3.05 13.70
N LEU A 24 -19.83 -4.25 14.19
CA LEU A 24 -20.73 -5.16 14.90
C LEU A 24 -21.27 -4.55 16.20
N ALA A 25 -20.40 -3.94 17.01
CA ALA A 25 -20.79 -3.27 18.25
C ALA A 25 -21.83 -2.17 17.99
N SER A 26 -21.68 -1.43 16.89
CA SER A 26 -22.64 -0.39 16.51
C SER A 26 -23.99 -0.91 16.01
N LEU A 27 -24.02 -2.13 15.46
CA LEU A 27 -25.24 -2.78 14.98
C LEU A 27 -26.00 -3.49 16.11
N ARG A 28 -25.30 -3.91 17.18
CA ARG A 28 -25.90 -4.67 18.30
C ARG A 28 -27.16 -4.03 18.90
N PRO A 29 -27.24 -2.70 19.14
CA PRO A 29 -28.45 -2.07 19.68
C PRO A 29 -29.66 -2.12 18.74
N HIS A 30 -29.46 -2.45 17.46
CA HIS A 30 -30.48 -2.42 16.42
C HIS A 30 -30.97 -3.81 15.99
N ALA A 31 -30.43 -4.88 16.59
CA ALA A 31 -30.75 -6.27 16.28
C ALA A 31 -31.17 -7.04 17.53
N GLU A 32 -32.12 -7.96 17.39
CA GLU A 32 -32.47 -8.94 18.42
C GLU A 32 -31.47 -10.11 18.40
N HIS A 33 -30.98 -10.46 17.21
CA HIS A 33 -30.05 -11.57 17.01
C HIS A 33 -29.01 -11.24 15.93
N ILE A 34 -27.74 -11.52 16.21
CA ILE A 34 -26.61 -11.37 15.29
C ILE A 34 -25.85 -12.70 15.20
N LEU A 35 -25.86 -13.28 14.01
CA LEU A 35 -25.02 -14.41 13.62
C LEU A 35 -23.84 -13.91 12.79
N VAL A 36 -22.62 -14.09 13.28
CA VAL A 36 -21.41 -13.87 12.48
C VAL A 36 -21.06 -15.16 11.75
N VAL A 37 -20.94 -15.09 10.42
CA VAL A 37 -20.44 -16.20 9.60
C VAL A 37 -19.03 -15.86 9.13
N SER A 38 -18.04 -16.57 9.65
CA SER A 38 -16.62 -16.35 9.31
C SER A 38 -16.14 -17.37 8.28
N ASN A 39 -15.66 -16.89 7.12
CA ASN A 39 -14.96 -17.70 6.13
C ASN A 39 -13.45 -17.81 6.39
N SER A 40 -12.96 -17.25 7.49
CA SER A 40 -11.59 -17.42 7.97
C SER A 40 -11.60 -18.06 9.37
N PRO A 41 -10.57 -18.85 9.73
CA PRO A 41 -10.36 -19.23 11.12
C PRO A 41 -10.37 -18.00 12.03
N VAL A 42 -10.96 -18.15 13.21
CA VAL A 42 -10.99 -17.15 14.27
C VAL A 42 -10.32 -17.77 15.50
N ASP A 43 -9.23 -17.15 15.95
CA ASP A 43 -8.54 -17.55 17.17
C ASP A 43 -9.35 -17.17 18.43
N ASP A 44 -8.91 -17.63 19.60
CA ASP A 44 -9.64 -17.40 20.86
C ASP A 44 -9.79 -15.91 21.19
N ALA A 45 -8.78 -15.10 20.87
CA ALA A 45 -8.82 -13.65 21.07
C ALA A 45 -9.84 -12.97 20.14
N GLY A 46 -9.83 -13.32 18.85
CA GLY A 46 -10.81 -12.85 17.88
C GLY A 46 -12.23 -13.28 18.23
N ARG A 47 -12.40 -14.52 18.70
CA ARG A 47 -13.69 -15.07 19.14
C ARG A 47 -14.26 -14.27 20.30
N ALA A 48 -13.46 -14.04 21.35
CA ALA A 48 -13.89 -13.25 22.51
C ALA A 48 -14.32 -11.83 22.12
N ARG A 49 -13.62 -11.21 21.16
CA ARG A 49 -13.97 -9.88 20.64
C ARG A 49 -15.26 -9.86 19.85
N LEU A 50 -15.55 -10.89 19.05
CA LEU A 50 -16.80 -11.01 18.31
C LEU A 50 -17.99 -11.30 19.23
N GLU A 51 -17.83 -12.24 20.18
CA GLU A 51 -18.87 -12.64 21.15
C GLU A 51 -19.35 -11.48 22.03
N ALA A 52 -18.55 -10.42 22.19
CA ALA A 52 -18.98 -9.19 22.86
C ALA A 52 -20.12 -8.45 22.13
N SER A 53 -20.30 -8.69 20.82
CA SER A 53 -21.25 -7.97 19.96
C SER A 53 -22.12 -8.87 19.08
N CYS A 54 -22.00 -10.20 19.17
CA CYS A 54 -22.86 -11.14 18.46
C CYS A 54 -23.35 -12.27 19.36
N ASP A 55 -24.42 -12.95 18.95
CA ASP A 55 -25.03 -14.04 19.73
C ASP A 55 -24.48 -15.41 19.30
N GLU A 56 -24.08 -15.57 18.04
CA GLU A 56 -23.54 -16.82 17.49
C GLU A 56 -22.42 -16.56 16.48
N ILE A 57 -21.43 -17.47 16.43
CA ILE A 57 -20.34 -17.47 15.45
C ILE A 57 -20.32 -18.81 14.72
N LEU A 58 -20.48 -18.78 13.40
CA LEU A 58 -20.37 -19.92 12.50
C LEU A 58 -19.09 -19.80 11.68
N GLU A 59 -18.09 -20.61 12.00
CA GLU A 59 -16.86 -20.73 11.21
C GLU A 59 -17.04 -21.75 10.09
N ARG A 60 -16.53 -21.42 8.89
CA ARG A 60 -16.59 -22.29 7.72
C ARG A 60 -15.43 -22.07 6.76
N PRO A 61 -15.14 -23.02 5.86
CA PRO A 61 -14.18 -22.80 4.78
C PRO A 61 -14.60 -21.64 3.86
N ASN A 62 -13.63 -20.92 3.30
CA ASN A 62 -13.89 -19.85 2.33
C ASN A 62 -14.32 -20.37 0.94
N ALA A 63 -15.53 -20.94 0.87
CA ALA A 63 -16.17 -21.38 -0.36
C ALA A 63 -17.43 -20.56 -0.63
N GLY A 64 -17.64 -20.10 -1.87
CA GLY A 64 -18.84 -19.34 -2.24
C GLY A 64 -18.83 -17.86 -1.86
N LEU A 65 -17.72 -17.33 -1.32
CA LEU A 65 -17.58 -15.92 -0.91
C LEU A 65 -18.72 -15.49 0.05
N ASP A 66 -19.21 -14.27 -0.12
CA ASP A 66 -20.33 -13.68 0.64
C ASP A 66 -21.62 -14.47 0.47
N VAL A 67 -21.95 -14.86 -0.76
CA VAL A 67 -23.14 -15.65 -1.09
C VAL A 67 -23.17 -16.97 -0.34
N GLY A 68 -22.04 -17.68 -0.30
CA GLY A 68 -21.88 -18.93 0.42
C GLY A 68 -22.03 -18.75 1.93
N ALA A 69 -21.51 -17.65 2.48
CA ALA A 69 -21.64 -17.31 3.89
C ALA A 69 -23.10 -16.97 4.27
N TYR A 70 -23.79 -16.17 3.45
CA TYR A 70 -25.21 -15.86 3.66
C TYR A 70 -26.06 -17.13 3.62
N ARG A 71 -25.86 -17.98 2.62
CA ARG A 71 -26.57 -19.26 2.53
C ARG A 71 -26.35 -20.13 3.77
N ALA A 72 -25.10 -20.29 4.21
CA ALA A 72 -24.77 -21.06 5.41
C ALA A 72 -25.42 -20.47 6.67
N GLY A 73 -25.44 -19.13 6.79
CA GLY A 73 -26.11 -18.46 7.90
C GLY A 73 -27.63 -18.69 7.90
N LEU A 74 -28.28 -18.63 6.73
CA LEU A 74 -29.71 -18.92 6.58
C LEU A 74 -30.04 -20.38 6.94
N GLU A 75 -29.21 -21.33 6.47
CA GLU A 75 -29.34 -22.75 6.79
C GLU A 75 -29.13 -23.02 8.30
N HIS A 76 -28.17 -22.34 8.93
CA HIS A 76 -27.86 -22.46 10.36
C HIS A 76 -28.95 -21.90 11.26
N LEU A 77 -29.50 -20.72 10.93
CA LEU A 77 -30.66 -20.16 11.64
C LEU A 77 -31.89 -21.06 11.50
N GLY A 78 -32.00 -21.74 10.36
CA GLY A 78 -33.07 -22.66 10.01
C GLY A 78 -34.19 -21.98 9.23
N TRP A 79 -34.53 -22.55 8.06
CA TRP A 79 -35.51 -21.97 7.13
C TRP A 79 -36.87 -21.63 7.77
N ASP A 80 -37.37 -22.50 8.64
CA ASP A 80 -38.66 -22.29 9.31
C ASP A 80 -38.60 -21.11 10.31
N ARG A 81 -37.46 -20.91 10.99
CA ARG A 81 -37.24 -19.81 11.93
C ARG A 81 -37.07 -18.46 11.25
N LEU A 82 -36.70 -18.42 9.96
CA LEU A 82 -36.53 -17.15 9.25
C LEU A 82 -37.82 -16.31 9.23
N ALA A 83 -38.99 -16.98 9.22
CA ALA A 83 -40.30 -16.33 9.24
C ALA A 83 -40.67 -15.69 10.59
N ASP A 84 -39.89 -15.93 11.66
CA ASP A 84 -40.06 -15.31 12.97
C ASP A 84 -39.45 -13.90 13.02
N PHE A 85 -38.50 -13.60 12.14
CA PHE A 85 -37.96 -12.26 11.99
C PHE A 85 -38.94 -11.38 11.22
N ASP A 86 -39.13 -10.16 11.71
CA ASP A 86 -39.81 -9.13 10.94
C ASP A 86 -38.89 -8.66 9.78
N GLU A 87 -37.58 -8.66 10.02
CA GLU A 87 -36.52 -8.32 9.07
C GLU A 87 -35.24 -9.11 9.36
N LEU A 88 -34.59 -9.60 8.30
CA LEU A 88 -33.27 -10.21 8.37
C LEU A 88 -32.31 -9.44 7.45
N ILE A 89 -31.22 -8.92 8.02
CA ILE A 89 -30.19 -8.20 7.27
C ILE A 89 -29.04 -9.14 6.95
N LEU A 90 -28.75 -9.32 5.67
CA LEU A 90 -27.57 -9.96 5.14
C LEU A 90 -26.54 -8.87 4.85
N THR A 91 -25.43 -8.85 5.57
CA THR A 91 -24.41 -7.81 5.43
C THR A 91 -23.00 -8.35 5.60
N ASN A 92 -21.99 -7.65 5.09
CA ASN A 92 -20.61 -8.10 5.10
C ASN A 92 -19.62 -7.03 5.57
N HIS A 93 -18.39 -7.46 5.84
CA HIS A 93 -17.27 -6.62 6.29
C HIS A 93 -16.64 -5.71 5.22
N THR A 94 -17.28 -5.47 4.06
CA THR A 94 -16.64 -4.67 2.97
C THR A 94 -16.85 -3.15 3.10
N TYR A 95 -17.14 -2.67 4.31
CA TYR A 95 -17.34 -1.25 4.62
C TYR A 95 -16.82 -0.91 6.02
N TYR A 96 -16.59 0.37 6.24
CA TYR A 96 -16.46 1.00 7.55
C TYR A 96 -17.81 1.56 7.96
N ALA A 97 -18.18 1.38 9.23
CA ALA A 97 -19.44 1.85 9.77
C ALA A 97 -19.43 1.82 11.31
N PRO A 98 -20.22 2.67 11.98
CA PRO A 98 -21.07 3.70 11.40
C PRO A 98 -20.31 5.03 11.26
N LEU A 99 -20.35 5.62 10.07
CA LEU A 99 -19.94 7.02 9.88
C LEU A 99 -21.14 7.97 10.12
N ARG A 100 -22.36 7.46 9.98
CA ARG A 100 -23.60 8.17 10.31
C ARG A 100 -24.48 7.27 11.17
N PRO A 101 -25.35 7.83 12.04
CA PRO A 101 -26.20 7.01 12.91
C PRO A 101 -27.10 6.05 12.12
N TRP A 102 -27.13 4.78 12.53
CA TRP A 102 -28.01 3.77 11.92
C TRP A 102 -29.49 4.09 12.06
N GLU A 103 -29.88 4.74 13.16
CA GLU A 103 -31.27 5.01 13.51
C GLU A 103 -32.02 5.75 12.40
N GLU A 104 -31.36 6.71 11.74
CA GLU A 104 -31.97 7.50 10.67
C GLU A 104 -32.38 6.61 9.49
N VAL A 105 -31.42 5.85 8.94
CA VAL A 105 -31.68 5.00 7.78
C VAL A 105 -32.63 3.86 8.13
N LEU A 106 -32.49 3.23 9.31
CA LEU A 106 -33.34 2.13 9.75
C LEU A 106 -34.78 2.58 10.04
N THR A 107 -34.98 3.80 10.55
CA THR A 107 -36.32 4.38 10.77
C THR A 107 -36.97 4.74 9.44
N ARG A 108 -36.21 5.40 8.55
CA ARG A 108 -36.68 5.80 7.21
C ARG A 108 -37.11 4.61 6.35
N THR A 109 -36.39 3.50 6.42
CA THR A 109 -36.76 2.27 5.68
C THR A 109 -37.81 1.46 6.44
N GLY A 110 -37.79 1.47 7.78
CA GLY A 110 -38.77 0.81 8.63
C GLY A 110 -40.20 1.37 8.52
N SER A 111 -40.36 2.63 8.12
CA SER A 111 -41.68 3.22 7.87
C SER A 111 -42.36 2.68 6.59
N ARG A 112 -41.60 2.06 5.68
CA ARG A 112 -42.11 1.50 4.41
C ARG A 112 -42.47 0.03 4.62
N ARG A 113 -43.71 -0.25 5.01
CA ARG A 113 -44.16 -1.61 5.35
C ARG A 113 -44.51 -2.50 4.15
N ASP A 114 -44.73 -1.91 2.97
CA ASP A 114 -45.26 -2.62 1.80
C ASP A 114 -44.17 -3.21 0.87
N ILE A 115 -42.93 -3.27 1.35
CA ILE A 115 -41.78 -3.77 0.60
C ILE A 115 -41.37 -5.15 1.09
N SER A 116 -40.83 -5.96 0.20
CA SER A 116 -40.38 -7.32 0.50
C SER A 116 -38.89 -7.36 0.87
N PHE A 117 -38.08 -6.45 0.37
CA PHE A 117 -36.67 -6.30 0.71
C PHE A 117 -36.17 -4.88 0.39
N TRP A 118 -35.00 -4.50 0.93
CA TRP A 118 -34.34 -3.25 0.56
C TRP A 118 -32.81 -3.35 0.64
N GLY A 119 -32.14 -2.43 -0.04
CA GLY A 119 -30.68 -2.32 -0.09
C GLY A 119 -30.17 -0.97 0.40
N MET A 120 -28.91 -0.91 0.86
CA MET A 120 -28.30 0.37 1.22
C MET A 120 -28.10 1.25 -0.01
N THR A 121 -27.41 0.70 -1.01
CA THR A 121 -27.12 1.31 -2.31
C THR A 121 -27.37 0.30 -3.43
N GLU A 122 -27.41 0.78 -4.66
CA GLU A 122 -27.57 -0.03 -5.86
C GLU A 122 -26.58 0.38 -6.95
N HIS A 123 -26.32 -0.53 -7.87
CA HIS A 123 -25.55 -0.27 -9.08
C HIS A 123 -26.49 0.07 -10.24
N GLY A 124 -26.11 1.07 -11.05
CA GLY A 124 -26.77 1.45 -12.30
C GLY A 124 -26.69 0.39 -13.40
N VAL A 125 -27.39 0.61 -14.51
CA VAL A 125 -27.38 -0.32 -15.65
C VAL A 125 -26.07 -0.14 -16.43
N MET A 126 -25.29 -1.21 -16.58
CA MET A 126 -24.06 -1.16 -17.39
C MET A 126 -24.25 -1.73 -18.79
N ARG A 127 -23.72 -1.03 -19.80
CA ARG A 127 -23.75 -1.45 -21.21
C ARG A 127 -22.36 -1.27 -21.86
N PRO A 128 -21.75 -2.34 -22.41
CA PRO A 128 -22.20 -3.74 -22.38
C PRO A 128 -22.09 -4.36 -20.98
N HIS A 129 -22.60 -5.58 -20.81
CA HIS A 129 -22.37 -6.32 -19.57
C HIS A 129 -20.85 -6.53 -19.38
N PRO A 130 -20.26 -6.13 -18.24
CA PRO A 130 -18.80 -6.14 -18.06
C PRO A 130 -18.17 -7.54 -17.98
N PHE A 131 -18.96 -8.56 -17.65
CA PHE A 131 -18.48 -9.91 -17.38
C PHE A 131 -19.02 -10.96 -18.36
N LEU A 132 -20.25 -10.79 -18.88
CA LEU A 132 -20.92 -11.78 -19.70
C LEU A 132 -21.07 -11.30 -21.14
N ALA A 133 -21.20 -12.26 -22.06
CA ALA A 133 -21.63 -11.99 -23.43
C ALA A 133 -23.14 -11.67 -23.48
N LYS A 134 -23.56 -10.67 -22.70
CA LYS A 134 -24.91 -10.13 -22.59
C LYS A 134 -24.89 -8.64 -22.94
N ARG A 135 -26.04 -8.12 -23.36
CA ARG A 135 -26.16 -6.71 -23.75
C ARG A 135 -25.97 -5.75 -22.57
N GLU A 136 -26.46 -6.13 -21.39
CA GLU A 136 -26.42 -5.27 -20.22
C GLU A 136 -26.33 -6.06 -18.92
N LEU A 137 -25.79 -5.42 -17.89
CA LEU A 137 -25.97 -5.77 -16.49
C LEU A 137 -27.14 -4.93 -15.97
N PRO A 138 -28.25 -5.54 -15.50
CA PRO A 138 -29.40 -4.78 -15.01
C PRO A 138 -29.04 -4.02 -13.73
N ARG A 139 -29.84 -2.99 -13.41
CA ARG A 139 -29.80 -2.30 -12.12
C ARG A 139 -30.07 -3.29 -11.00
N HIS A 140 -29.32 -3.22 -9.91
CA HIS A 140 -29.45 -4.16 -8.80
C HIS A 140 -28.91 -3.61 -7.47
N ILE A 141 -29.54 -4.02 -6.37
CA ILE A 141 -29.01 -3.81 -5.01
C ILE A 141 -27.66 -4.51 -4.85
N GLN A 142 -26.72 -3.85 -4.18
CA GLN A 142 -25.39 -4.40 -3.91
C GLN A 142 -25.40 -5.36 -2.70
N SER A 143 -24.64 -6.46 -2.78
CA SER A 143 -24.73 -7.60 -1.83
C SER A 143 -24.22 -7.32 -0.41
N HIS A 144 -23.57 -6.18 -0.18
CA HIS A 144 -23.04 -5.82 1.13
C HIS A 144 -24.11 -5.43 2.14
N TRP A 145 -25.32 -5.14 1.68
CA TRP A 145 -26.46 -4.87 2.54
C TRP A 145 -27.76 -5.22 1.82
N ILE A 146 -28.36 -6.35 2.20
CA ILE A 146 -29.68 -6.76 1.73
C ILE A 146 -30.52 -7.07 2.96
N ALA A 147 -31.56 -6.28 3.18
CA ALA A 147 -32.48 -6.47 4.28
C ALA A 147 -33.79 -7.05 3.75
N VAL A 148 -34.09 -8.28 4.14
CA VAL A 148 -35.24 -9.06 3.68
C VAL A 148 -36.34 -9.00 4.74
N ARG A 149 -37.56 -8.61 4.34
CA ARG A 149 -38.71 -8.52 5.25
C ARG A 149 -39.45 -9.84 5.33
N ARG A 150 -40.22 -10.01 6.40
CA ARG A 150 -41.04 -11.20 6.67
C ARG A 150 -41.84 -11.72 5.47
N ARG A 151 -42.40 -10.82 4.64
CA ARG A 151 -43.16 -11.22 3.43
C ARG A 151 -42.36 -12.10 2.49
N LEU A 152 -41.07 -11.81 2.28
CA LEU A 152 -40.20 -12.62 1.44
C LEU A 152 -39.56 -13.77 2.23
N LEU A 153 -39.22 -13.56 3.51
CA LEU A 153 -38.68 -14.64 4.37
C LEU A 153 -39.66 -15.83 4.52
N ALA A 154 -40.97 -15.55 4.52
CA ALA A 154 -42.01 -16.57 4.60
C ALA A 154 -42.42 -17.15 3.23
N ASP A 155 -41.89 -16.62 2.12
CA ASP A 155 -42.20 -17.12 0.78
C ASP A 155 -41.31 -18.33 0.44
N PRO A 156 -41.87 -19.49 0.05
CA PRO A 156 -41.08 -20.64 -0.38
C PRO A 156 -40.07 -20.32 -1.50
N ALA A 157 -40.36 -19.34 -2.35
CA ALA A 157 -39.47 -18.89 -3.42
C ALA A 157 -38.12 -18.36 -2.88
N PHE A 158 -38.09 -17.82 -1.65
CA PHE A 158 -36.85 -17.36 -1.03
C PHE A 158 -35.92 -18.53 -0.74
N ARG A 159 -36.44 -19.60 -0.12
CA ARG A 159 -35.67 -20.83 0.11
C ARG A 159 -35.22 -21.47 -1.20
N GLU A 160 -36.14 -21.59 -2.16
CA GLU A 160 -35.85 -22.18 -3.47
C GLU A 160 -34.71 -21.43 -4.18
N TYR A 161 -34.70 -20.10 -4.13
CA TYR A 161 -33.65 -19.26 -4.70
C TYR A 161 -32.25 -19.64 -4.19
N TRP A 162 -32.10 -19.86 -2.89
CA TRP A 162 -30.82 -20.21 -2.26
C TRP A 162 -30.43 -21.67 -2.49
N GLU A 163 -31.39 -22.60 -2.40
CA GLU A 163 -31.13 -24.03 -2.59
C GLU A 163 -30.76 -24.37 -4.04
N GLN A 164 -31.38 -23.69 -5.02
CA GLN A 164 -31.12 -23.91 -6.45
C GLN A 164 -29.93 -23.11 -7.00
N MET A 165 -29.31 -22.24 -6.20
CA MET A 165 -28.21 -21.42 -6.68
C MET A 165 -27.01 -22.28 -7.09
N PRO A 166 -26.44 -22.07 -8.29
CA PRO A 166 -25.22 -22.77 -8.69
C PRO A 166 -24.07 -22.51 -7.72
N PRO A 167 -23.10 -23.45 -7.59
CA PRO A 167 -21.90 -23.21 -6.80
C PRO A 167 -21.17 -21.94 -7.27
N VAL A 168 -20.89 -21.03 -6.32
CA VAL A 168 -20.13 -19.81 -6.58
C VAL A 168 -18.65 -20.10 -6.38
N SER A 169 -17.85 -19.99 -7.45
CA SER A 169 -16.42 -20.31 -7.43
C SER A 169 -15.50 -19.10 -7.62
N SER A 170 -16.07 -17.94 -7.97
CA SER A 170 -15.33 -16.72 -8.27
C SER A 170 -16.12 -15.46 -7.93
N TYR A 171 -15.44 -14.31 -7.86
CA TYR A 171 -16.08 -12.99 -7.71
C TYR A 171 -17.11 -12.73 -8.83
N ARG A 172 -16.75 -13.11 -10.06
CA ARG A 172 -17.65 -13.01 -11.22
C ARG A 172 -18.90 -13.89 -11.05
N ASP A 173 -18.76 -15.09 -10.49
CA ASP A 173 -19.90 -15.96 -10.18
C ASP A 173 -20.79 -15.34 -9.11
N SER A 174 -20.23 -14.71 -8.07
CA SER A 174 -21.01 -14.02 -7.04
C SER A 174 -21.86 -12.90 -7.65
N ILE A 175 -21.26 -12.05 -8.49
CA ILE A 175 -21.99 -11.00 -9.22
C ILE A 175 -23.09 -11.60 -10.09
N GLN A 176 -22.76 -12.65 -10.85
CA GLN A 176 -23.68 -13.24 -11.81
C GLN A 176 -24.86 -13.97 -11.18
N TRP A 177 -24.60 -14.79 -10.16
CA TRP A 177 -25.60 -15.70 -9.59
C TRP A 177 -26.34 -15.13 -8.40
N HIS A 178 -25.79 -14.09 -7.77
CA HIS A 178 -26.41 -13.41 -6.65
C HIS A 178 -26.62 -11.91 -6.89
N GLU A 179 -25.57 -11.09 -6.89
CA GLU A 179 -25.68 -9.62 -6.80
C GLU A 179 -26.58 -9.02 -7.89
N SER A 180 -26.33 -9.38 -9.15
CA SER A 180 -27.12 -8.89 -10.30
C SER A 180 -28.42 -9.64 -10.55
N ARG A 181 -28.63 -10.79 -9.89
CA ARG A 181 -29.81 -11.66 -10.08
C ARG A 181 -30.87 -11.44 -9.00
N PHE A 182 -30.49 -11.17 -7.75
CA PHE A 182 -31.41 -11.15 -6.61
C PHE A 182 -32.59 -10.20 -6.82
N THR A 183 -32.29 -8.95 -7.18
CA THR A 183 -33.30 -7.91 -7.38
C THR A 183 -34.25 -8.25 -8.54
N ASP A 184 -33.70 -8.60 -9.70
CA ASP A 184 -34.48 -8.97 -10.91
C ASP A 184 -35.34 -10.23 -10.67
N HIS A 185 -34.81 -11.23 -9.98
CA HIS A 185 -35.53 -12.48 -9.71
C HIS A 185 -36.78 -12.25 -8.85
N PHE A 186 -36.63 -11.59 -7.70
CA PHE A 186 -37.75 -11.41 -6.77
C PHE A 186 -38.78 -10.39 -7.28
N THR A 187 -38.33 -9.35 -8.01
CA THR A 187 -39.26 -8.43 -8.68
C THR A 187 -40.04 -9.11 -9.80
N GLY A 188 -39.40 -9.99 -10.56
CA GLY A 188 -40.04 -10.78 -11.62
C GLY A 188 -41.16 -11.70 -11.14
N ILE A 189 -41.15 -12.11 -9.87
CA ILE A 189 -42.22 -12.90 -9.24
C ILE A 189 -43.16 -12.06 -8.35
N GLY A 190 -43.10 -10.73 -8.43
CA GLY A 190 -44.08 -9.82 -7.84
C GLY A 190 -43.72 -9.25 -6.45
N HIS A 191 -42.49 -9.43 -5.98
CA HIS A 191 -42.01 -8.73 -4.79
C HIS A 191 -41.57 -7.30 -5.12
N THR A 192 -41.68 -6.42 -4.14
CA THR A 192 -41.32 -5.00 -4.22
C THR A 192 -40.06 -4.73 -3.41
N TYR A 193 -39.25 -3.76 -3.85
CA TYR A 193 -38.03 -3.36 -3.16
C TYR A 193 -37.84 -1.86 -3.13
N GLU A 194 -36.93 -1.43 -2.25
CA GLU A 194 -36.48 -0.05 -2.13
C GLU A 194 -34.96 0.01 -1.94
N VAL A 195 -34.39 1.19 -2.18
CA VAL A 195 -32.97 1.45 -1.91
C VAL A 195 -32.88 2.70 -1.05
N ALA A 196 -32.11 2.64 0.04
CA ALA A 196 -31.99 3.74 0.97
C ALA A 196 -31.32 4.97 0.33
N PHE A 197 -30.35 4.73 -0.55
CA PHE A 197 -29.62 5.70 -1.34
C PHE A 197 -29.63 5.27 -2.82
N PRO A 198 -30.72 5.53 -3.57
CA PRO A 198 -30.89 5.07 -4.94
C PRO A 198 -29.91 5.76 -5.89
N VAL A 199 -29.46 5.04 -6.92
CA VAL A 199 -28.43 5.53 -7.86
C VAL A 199 -28.85 6.80 -8.60
N ASP A 200 -30.15 6.99 -8.83
CA ASP A 200 -30.71 8.15 -9.53
C ASP A 200 -30.51 9.49 -8.80
N ARG A 201 -30.06 9.48 -7.53
CA ARG A 201 -29.71 10.68 -6.77
C ARG A 201 -28.26 11.13 -6.97
N TYR A 202 -27.47 10.33 -7.66
CA TYR A 202 -26.02 10.48 -7.82
C TYR A 202 -25.66 10.54 -9.32
N HIS A 203 -24.41 10.88 -9.62
CA HIS A 203 -23.95 11.08 -11.00
C HIS A 203 -23.35 9.83 -11.64
N SER A 204 -22.92 8.87 -10.85
CA SER A 204 -22.18 7.68 -11.25
C SER A 204 -23.05 6.43 -11.23
N ASP A 205 -22.61 5.41 -11.97
CA ASP A 205 -23.29 4.10 -11.99
C ASP A 205 -23.02 3.29 -10.70
N ASN A 206 -22.03 3.67 -9.89
CA ASN A 206 -21.69 3.02 -8.63
C ASN A 206 -21.34 4.01 -7.51
N PRO A 207 -22.33 4.72 -6.95
CA PRO A 207 -22.10 5.78 -5.98
C PRO A 207 -21.39 5.30 -4.72
N ALA A 208 -21.58 4.03 -4.34
CA ALA A 208 -20.96 3.43 -3.16
C ALA A 208 -19.42 3.47 -3.17
N ILE A 209 -18.80 3.51 -4.36
CA ILE A 209 -17.34 3.61 -4.51
C ILE A 209 -16.95 5.00 -5.01
N GLU A 210 -17.74 5.58 -5.91
CA GLU A 210 -17.35 6.75 -6.71
C GLU A 210 -17.89 8.07 -6.13
N GLU A 211 -18.89 8.03 -5.26
CA GLU A 211 -19.53 9.22 -4.69
C GLU A 211 -19.74 9.08 -3.18
N ALA A 212 -18.79 8.43 -2.51
CA ALA A 212 -18.85 8.23 -1.07
C ALA A 212 -19.03 9.53 -0.25
N PRO A 213 -18.40 10.68 -0.56
CA PRO A 213 -18.67 11.92 0.17
C PRO A 213 -20.14 12.37 0.07
N ALA A 214 -20.75 12.23 -1.11
CA ALA A 214 -22.16 12.57 -1.33
C ALA A 214 -23.08 11.63 -0.54
N LEU A 215 -22.78 10.32 -0.52
CA LEU A 215 -23.51 9.34 0.30
C LEU A 215 -23.44 9.70 1.79
N LEU A 216 -22.26 10.02 2.30
CA LEU A 216 -22.06 10.40 3.71
C LEU A 216 -22.77 11.70 4.06
N ALA A 217 -22.81 12.66 3.14
CA ALA A 217 -23.56 13.92 3.29
C ALA A 217 -25.08 13.68 3.33
N ASP A 218 -25.58 12.70 2.57
CA ASP A 218 -26.99 12.29 2.55
C ASP A 218 -27.41 11.40 3.75
N GLY A 219 -26.48 11.10 4.66
CA GLY A 219 -26.74 10.32 5.87
C GLY A 219 -26.46 8.81 5.74
N CYS A 220 -25.71 8.37 4.71
CA CYS A 220 -25.31 6.97 4.59
C CYS A 220 -24.37 6.59 5.74
N PRO A 221 -24.65 5.49 6.48
CA PRO A 221 -23.80 5.07 7.59
C PRO A 221 -22.52 4.35 7.15
N LEU A 222 -22.42 3.98 5.86
CA LEU A 222 -21.36 3.14 5.33
C LEU A 222 -20.37 3.92 4.47
N LEU A 223 -19.08 3.62 4.64
CA LEU A 223 -18.03 3.97 3.68
C LEU A 223 -17.42 2.69 3.11
N LYS A 224 -17.38 2.55 1.78
CA LYS A 224 -16.82 1.34 1.15
C LYS A 224 -15.31 1.27 1.29
N ARG A 225 -14.82 0.16 1.84
CA ARG A 225 -13.37 -0.16 1.93
C ARG A 225 -12.70 -0.09 0.57
N ARG A 226 -13.39 -0.59 -0.47
CA ARG A 226 -12.92 -0.63 -1.86
C ARG A 226 -12.49 0.74 -2.40
N ALA A 227 -12.99 1.85 -1.85
CA ALA A 227 -12.57 3.18 -2.26
C ALA A 227 -11.08 3.45 -2.00
N PHE A 228 -10.43 2.75 -1.04
CA PHE A 228 -9.02 2.97 -0.73
C PHE A 228 -8.04 2.06 -1.50
N PHE A 229 -8.54 1.04 -2.20
CA PHE A 229 -7.75 0.09 -3.01
C PHE A 229 -8.42 -0.21 -4.35
N HIS A 230 -9.07 0.80 -4.91
CA HIS A 230 -9.53 0.78 -6.29
C HIS A 230 -8.35 1.11 -7.23
N ASP A 231 -8.49 0.82 -8.53
CA ASP A 231 -7.58 1.34 -9.55
C ASP A 231 -7.60 2.89 -9.51
N PRO A 232 -6.47 3.55 -9.19
CA PRO A 232 -6.40 5.00 -9.10
C PRO A 232 -6.74 5.71 -10.42
N LEU A 233 -6.46 5.08 -11.58
CA LEU A 233 -6.80 5.65 -12.89
C LEU A 233 -8.30 5.65 -13.16
N HIS A 234 -9.02 4.67 -12.61
CA HIS A 234 -10.48 4.68 -12.66
C HIS A 234 -11.03 5.78 -11.76
N GLN A 235 -10.48 5.96 -10.56
CA GLN A 235 -10.89 7.03 -9.65
C GLN A 235 -10.65 8.42 -10.25
N ASP A 236 -9.48 8.64 -10.86
CA ASP A 236 -9.17 9.87 -11.62
C ASP A 236 -10.23 10.14 -12.70
N ARG A 237 -10.60 9.11 -13.49
CA ARG A 237 -11.63 9.24 -14.52
C ARG A 237 -13.01 9.62 -13.98
N GLN A 238 -13.34 9.16 -12.77
CA GLN A 238 -14.59 9.49 -12.09
C GLN A 238 -14.50 10.76 -11.24
N ALA A 239 -13.36 11.47 -11.28
CA ALA A 239 -13.08 12.64 -10.45
C ALA A 239 -13.23 12.38 -8.94
N VAL A 240 -12.87 11.17 -8.50
CA VAL A 240 -12.81 10.81 -7.08
C VAL A 240 -11.49 11.31 -6.51
N VAL A 241 -11.57 12.22 -5.55
CA VAL A 241 -10.41 12.73 -4.81
C VAL A 241 -10.22 11.87 -3.57
N GLY A 242 -9.06 11.22 -3.46
CA GLY A 242 -8.81 10.24 -2.40
C GLY A 242 -8.83 10.82 -0.98
N GLY A 243 -8.11 11.93 -0.76
CA GLY A 243 -8.01 12.59 0.55
C GLY A 243 -9.37 13.02 1.13
N ASP A 244 -10.28 13.49 0.28
CA ASP A 244 -11.63 13.92 0.67
C ASP A 244 -12.42 12.80 1.38
N LEU A 245 -12.12 11.52 1.08
CA LEU A 245 -12.77 10.39 1.73
C LEU A 245 -12.38 10.23 3.20
N LEU A 246 -11.08 10.35 3.50
CA LEU A 246 -10.59 10.31 4.87
C LEU A 246 -11.07 11.54 5.64
N GLU A 247 -10.98 12.73 5.03
CA GLU A 247 -11.50 13.96 5.63
C GLU A 247 -12.99 13.87 5.94
N ALA A 248 -13.80 13.34 5.01
CA ALA A 248 -15.23 13.15 5.24
C ALA A 248 -15.52 12.14 6.36
N ALA A 249 -14.69 11.08 6.49
CA ALA A 249 -14.79 10.12 7.59
C ALA A 249 -14.43 10.76 8.95
N ALA A 250 -13.34 11.51 9.00
CA ALA A 250 -12.90 12.24 10.20
C ALA A 250 -13.93 13.29 10.63
N GLN A 251 -14.47 14.09 9.69
CA GLN A 251 -15.55 15.04 9.94
C GLN A 251 -16.83 14.36 10.45
N ALA A 252 -17.02 13.09 10.12
CA ALA A 252 -18.11 12.27 10.63
C ALA A 252 -17.84 11.66 12.02
N GLY A 253 -16.67 11.91 12.60
CA GLY A 253 -16.23 11.38 13.89
C GLY A 253 -15.70 9.95 13.82
N TYR A 254 -15.41 9.44 12.61
CA TYR A 254 -14.83 8.12 12.42
C TYR A 254 -13.31 8.21 12.38
N SER A 255 -12.61 7.29 13.04
CA SER A 255 -11.15 7.31 13.13
C SER A 255 -10.49 6.98 11.78
N GLU A 256 -9.61 7.87 11.32
CA GLU A 256 -8.77 7.62 10.16
C GLU A 256 -7.81 6.45 10.39
N ASP A 257 -7.18 6.38 11.57
CA ASP A 257 -6.27 5.29 11.91
C ASP A 257 -6.96 3.92 11.89
N LEU A 258 -8.24 3.85 12.25
CA LEU A 258 -9.03 2.62 12.15
C LEU A 258 -9.24 2.17 10.69
N ILE A 259 -9.32 3.10 9.74
CA ILE A 259 -9.37 2.82 8.30
C ILE A 259 -7.98 2.40 7.81
N LEU A 260 -6.97 3.19 8.13
CA LEU A 260 -5.61 3.05 7.62
C LEU A 260 -4.94 1.76 8.12
N SER A 261 -5.08 1.42 9.40
CA SER A 261 -4.56 0.17 9.98
C SER A 261 -5.20 -1.10 9.41
N ASP A 262 -6.41 -1.03 8.84
CA ASP A 262 -7.02 -2.13 8.11
C ASP A 262 -6.52 -2.21 6.67
N VAL A 263 -6.62 -1.10 5.94
CA VAL A 263 -6.48 -1.11 4.48
C VAL A 263 -5.05 -1.45 4.03
N VAL A 264 -4.05 -1.19 4.89
CA VAL A 264 -2.64 -1.55 4.64
C VAL A 264 -2.41 -3.04 4.40
N HIS A 265 -3.33 -3.90 4.85
CA HIS A 265 -3.27 -5.34 4.59
C HIS A 265 -3.94 -5.77 3.27
N THR A 266 -4.60 -4.85 2.56
CA THR A 266 -5.35 -5.14 1.33
C THR A 266 -4.85 -4.35 0.12
N ALA A 267 -4.47 -3.09 0.32
CA ALA A 267 -4.01 -2.19 -0.73
C ALA A 267 -2.54 -2.42 -1.08
N ALA A 268 -2.18 -2.21 -2.34
CA ALA A 268 -0.80 -1.93 -2.70
C ALA A 268 -0.42 -0.55 -2.16
N ALA A 269 0.83 -0.36 -1.74
CA ALA A 269 1.27 0.85 -1.05
C ALA A 269 1.02 2.12 -1.88
N ARG A 270 1.32 2.10 -3.19
CA ARG A 270 1.12 3.28 -4.04
C ARG A 270 -0.36 3.57 -4.31
N ASP A 271 -1.17 2.54 -4.49
CA ASP A 271 -2.62 2.69 -4.67
C ASP A 271 -3.22 3.33 -3.41
N LEU A 272 -2.80 2.87 -2.22
CA LEU A 272 -3.22 3.46 -0.95
C LEU A 272 -2.80 4.92 -0.84
N ILE A 273 -1.53 5.25 -1.12
CA ILE A 273 -1.03 6.62 -1.02
C ILE A 273 -1.85 7.57 -1.87
N VAL A 274 -2.22 7.17 -3.10
CA VAL A 274 -3.04 8.00 -3.98
C VAL A 274 -4.51 8.04 -3.54
N ASN A 275 -5.12 6.88 -3.34
CA ASN A 275 -6.57 6.78 -3.07
C ASN A 275 -6.97 7.29 -1.68
N ALA A 276 -6.04 7.37 -0.73
CA ALA A 276 -6.26 7.96 0.58
C ALA A 276 -5.62 9.36 0.73
N GLY A 277 -4.96 9.87 -0.30
CA GLY A 277 -4.35 11.21 -0.28
C GLY A 277 -3.16 11.35 0.69
N LEU A 278 -2.34 10.31 0.86
CA LEU A 278 -1.27 10.23 1.86
C LEU A 278 0.08 10.85 1.41
N THR A 279 0.03 11.81 0.48
CA THR A 279 1.18 12.63 0.10
C THR A 279 1.03 14.01 0.74
N GLU A 280 1.78 14.24 1.83
CA GLU A 280 1.61 15.40 2.67
C GLU A 280 2.56 16.53 2.33
N VAL A 281 1.98 17.71 2.14
CA VAL A 281 2.71 18.97 2.16
C VAL A 281 2.73 19.46 3.59
N VAL A 282 3.82 19.16 4.30
CA VAL A 282 3.99 19.53 5.70
C VAL A 282 4.17 21.04 5.77
N THR A 283 3.22 21.73 6.39
CA THR A 283 3.34 23.18 6.65
C THR A 283 4.08 23.39 7.96
N GLU A 284 4.82 24.50 8.06
CA GLU A 284 5.53 24.82 9.30
C GLU A 284 4.52 25.00 10.45
N SER A 285 4.65 24.14 11.47
CA SER A 285 3.99 24.34 12.75
C SER A 285 4.82 25.33 13.58
N ALA A 286 4.16 26.11 14.44
CA ALA A 286 4.89 26.79 15.50
C ALA A 286 5.55 25.70 16.37
N PRO A 287 6.87 25.76 16.66
CA PRO A 287 7.49 24.81 17.57
C PRO A 287 6.69 24.82 18.86
N GLY A 288 6.11 23.67 19.22
CA GLY A 288 5.10 23.57 20.27
C GLY A 288 5.53 24.27 21.55
N THR A 289 4.62 25.01 22.18
CA THR A 289 4.83 25.58 23.52
C THR A 289 4.76 24.52 24.63
N SER A 290 4.69 23.24 24.26
CA SER A 290 4.69 22.10 25.17
C SER A 290 6.04 21.98 25.88
N SER A 291 6.03 21.56 27.13
CA SER A 291 7.27 21.27 27.85
C SER A 291 7.98 20.07 27.20
N PRO A 292 9.33 19.97 27.25
CA PRO A 292 10.07 18.84 26.65
C PRO A 292 9.57 17.46 27.09
N ALA A 293 9.05 17.34 28.32
CA ALA A 293 8.46 16.12 28.86
C ALA A 293 7.12 15.69 28.22
N GLN A 294 6.54 16.50 27.35
CA GLN A 294 5.30 16.20 26.61
C GLN A 294 5.53 15.95 25.12
N GLN A 295 6.76 16.14 24.63
CA GLN A 295 7.11 15.85 23.23
C GLN A 295 7.63 14.42 23.11
N PRO A 296 7.37 13.74 21.99
CA PRO A 296 7.85 12.38 21.79
C PRO A 296 9.38 12.35 21.85
N SER A 297 9.89 11.30 22.48
CA SER A 297 11.31 11.01 22.47
C SER A 297 11.72 10.60 21.05
N GLY A 298 12.97 10.86 20.69
CA GLY A 298 13.42 10.49 19.35
C GLY A 298 14.92 10.30 19.26
N CYS A 299 15.31 9.52 18.26
CA CYS A 299 16.70 9.23 17.93
C CYS A 299 16.94 9.45 16.44
N VAL A 300 17.95 10.25 16.11
CA VAL A 300 18.45 10.33 14.74
C VAL A 300 19.67 9.43 14.59
N VAL A 301 19.64 8.54 13.60
CA VAL A 301 20.77 7.70 13.22
C VAL A 301 21.35 8.23 11.91
N VAL A 302 22.59 8.74 11.98
CA VAL A 302 23.34 9.22 10.83
C VAL A 302 24.38 8.18 10.45
N HIS A 303 24.29 7.63 9.24
CA HIS A 303 25.29 6.69 8.73
C HIS A 303 26.36 7.39 7.87
N VAL A 304 27.63 7.24 8.24
CA VAL A 304 28.81 7.74 7.52
C VAL A 304 29.58 6.54 6.94
N PRO A 305 29.47 6.26 5.63
CA PRO A 305 29.96 5.00 5.06
C PRO A 305 31.49 4.91 4.91
N ALA A 306 32.16 6.06 4.74
CA ALA A 306 33.61 6.19 4.70
C ALA A 306 33.97 7.53 5.35
N ALA A 307 34.88 7.55 6.32
CA ALA A 307 35.09 8.72 7.18
C ALA A 307 35.40 9.98 6.35
N GLY A 308 36.44 9.95 5.51
CA GLY A 308 36.84 11.12 4.72
C GLY A 308 35.74 11.66 3.80
N GLU A 309 35.38 10.90 2.77
CA GLU A 309 34.38 11.35 1.78
C GLU A 309 32.97 11.51 2.39
N GLY A 310 32.62 10.69 3.37
CA GLY A 310 31.32 10.76 4.04
C GLY A 310 31.16 12.02 4.88
N ILE A 311 32.22 12.45 5.58
CA ILE A 311 32.23 13.72 6.30
C ILE A 311 32.15 14.90 5.32
N GLU A 312 32.97 14.88 4.26
CA GLU A 312 32.93 15.95 3.24
C GLU A 312 31.55 16.09 2.61
N ARG A 313 30.87 14.97 2.32
CA ARG A 313 29.48 14.98 1.84
C ARG A 313 28.51 15.53 2.90
N ALA A 314 28.62 15.08 4.15
CA ALA A 314 27.79 15.60 5.24
C ALA A 314 27.93 17.12 5.43
N GLU A 315 29.15 17.65 5.28
CA GLU A 315 29.41 19.09 5.30
C GLU A 315 28.80 19.80 4.08
N ALA A 316 28.95 19.23 2.87
CA ALA A 316 28.36 19.76 1.65
C ALA A 316 26.83 19.81 1.69
N ASP A 317 26.21 18.86 2.39
CA ASP A 317 24.76 18.81 2.62
C ASP A 317 24.27 19.79 3.70
N GLY A 318 25.19 20.38 4.46
CA GLY A 318 24.88 21.19 5.63
C GLY A 318 24.21 20.38 6.74
N LEU A 319 24.64 19.12 6.93
CA LEU A 319 23.96 18.20 7.84
C LEU A 319 23.94 18.69 9.29
N ALA A 320 25.02 19.32 9.77
CA ALA A 320 25.08 19.93 11.09
C ALA A 320 23.98 21.00 11.30
N GLN A 321 23.77 21.88 10.31
CA GLN A 321 22.73 22.92 10.39
C GLN A 321 21.32 22.32 10.33
N ARG A 322 21.13 21.26 9.54
CA ARG A 322 19.86 20.54 9.41
C ARG A 322 19.49 19.78 10.67
N LEU A 323 20.45 19.09 11.30
CA LEU A 323 20.24 18.37 12.57
C LEU A 323 19.96 19.31 13.74
N ALA A 324 20.37 20.59 13.66
CA ALA A 324 19.96 21.61 14.62
C ALA A 324 18.45 21.95 14.55
N CYS A 325 17.73 21.51 13.52
CA CYS A 325 16.27 21.65 13.43
C CYS A 325 15.51 20.63 14.28
N LEU A 326 16.16 19.55 14.71
CA LEU A 326 15.56 18.53 15.57
C LEU A 326 15.35 19.08 16.99
N PRO A 327 14.35 18.57 17.72
CA PRO A 327 14.20 18.90 19.14
C PRO A 327 15.50 18.64 19.90
N ALA A 328 15.83 19.54 20.84
CA ALA A 328 17.09 19.45 21.57
C ALA A 328 17.22 18.13 22.31
N HIS A 329 16.16 17.59 22.92
CA HIS A 329 16.21 16.33 23.67
C HIS A 329 16.39 15.07 22.81
N TRP A 330 16.35 15.16 21.48
CA TRP A 330 16.56 14.00 20.61
C TRP A 330 18.01 13.53 20.63
N ARG A 331 18.20 12.23 20.82
CA ARG A 331 19.50 11.55 20.78
C ARG A 331 20.03 11.54 19.36
N VAL A 332 21.35 11.70 19.21
CA VAL A 332 22.05 11.60 17.92
C VAL A 332 23.01 10.42 17.97
N VAL A 333 22.85 9.45 17.07
CA VAL A 333 23.74 8.31 16.93
C VAL A 333 24.41 8.38 15.56
N VAL A 334 25.74 8.43 15.54
CA VAL A 334 26.52 8.34 14.31
C VAL A 334 27.06 6.92 14.17
N THR A 335 26.76 6.28 13.05
CA THR A 335 27.26 4.93 12.72
C THR A 335 28.29 5.02 11.60
N SER A 336 29.40 4.29 11.73
CA SER A 336 30.38 4.17 10.66
C SER A 336 31.17 2.85 10.81
N PRO A 337 31.59 2.22 9.69
CA PRO A 337 32.56 1.13 9.75
C PRO A 337 33.98 1.59 10.09
N GLU A 338 34.27 2.88 9.93
CA GLU A 338 35.55 3.50 10.24
C GLU A 338 35.46 4.30 11.55
N PRO A 339 36.53 4.36 12.36
CA PRO A 339 36.53 5.18 13.56
C PRO A 339 36.38 6.67 13.21
N LEU A 340 35.54 7.38 13.97
CA LEU A 340 35.38 8.84 13.90
C LEU A 340 35.76 9.43 15.25
N ASP A 341 36.56 10.49 15.25
CA ASP A 341 36.91 11.20 16.47
C ASP A 341 35.87 12.28 16.84
N ALA A 342 36.10 12.98 17.96
CA ALA A 342 35.17 14.00 18.43
C ALA A 342 35.01 15.19 17.45
N ASP A 343 36.07 15.54 16.74
CA ASP A 343 36.06 16.65 15.78
C ASP A 343 35.28 16.22 14.52
N ASP A 344 35.45 14.99 14.06
CA ASP A 344 34.67 14.42 12.96
C ASP A 344 33.17 14.36 13.29
N LEU A 345 32.82 13.94 14.51
CA LEU A 345 31.44 13.92 14.97
C LEU A 345 30.83 15.32 15.05
N GLU A 346 31.59 16.31 15.52
CA GLU A 346 31.15 17.71 15.56
C GLU A 346 30.95 18.29 14.15
N ARG A 347 31.82 17.94 13.19
CA ARG A 347 31.66 18.35 11.78
C ARG A 347 30.39 17.79 11.13
N VAL A 348 30.07 16.53 11.40
CA VAL A 348 28.87 15.87 10.85
C VAL A 348 27.60 16.35 11.52
N THR A 349 27.61 16.49 12.85
CA THR A 349 26.39 16.68 13.65
C THR A 349 26.16 18.10 14.15
N GLY A 350 27.20 18.94 14.16
CA GLY A 350 27.18 20.26 14.80
C GLY A 350 27.15 20.22 16.32
N ARG A 351 27.28 19.03 16.93
CA ARG A 351 27.20 18.79 18.37
C ARG A 351 28.46 18.05 18.82
N ARG A 352 29.02 18.45 19.97
CA ARG A 352 30.21 17.80 20.53
C ARG A 352 29.79 16.59 21.37
N PRO A 353 30.47 15.43 21.27
CA PRO A 353 30.22 14.30 22.17
C PRO A 353 30.57 14.68 23.62
N ALA A 354 29.98 13.99 24.59
CA ALA A 354 30.25 14.22 26.01
C ALA A 354 31.71 13.86 26.35
N ASP A 355 32.41 14.73 27.09
CA ASP A 355 33.77 14.47 27.59
C ASP A 355 33.77 13.31 28.61
N GLU A 356 34.88 12.57 28.72
CA GLU A 356 35.06 11.42 29.66
C GLU A 356 34.80 11.78 31.14
N ASP A 357 34.83 13.07 31.51
CA ASP A 357 34.64 13.59 32.88
C ASP A 357 33.22 14.12 33.20
N GLY A 358 32.19 13.69 32.45
CA GLY A 358 30.82 13.59 32.99
C GLY A 358 30.08 14.89 33.32
N ALA A 359 30.30 15.98 32.59
CA ALA A 359 29.35 17.10 32.59
C ALA A 359 28.30 16.88 31.48
N ALA A 360 27.20 16.20 31.81
CA ALA A 360 26.07 15.99 30.92
C ALA A 360 25.43 17.34 30.53
N GLY A 361 25.78 17.85 29.35
CA GLY A 361 25.04 18.91 28.68
C GLY A 361 24.05 18.30 27.71
N ASP A 362 22.85 17.95 28.18
CA ASP A 362 21.54 17.71 27.52
C ASP A 362 21.41 17.16 26.08
N THR A 363 22.48 16.75 25.37
CA THR A 363 22.42 16.18 24.02
C THR A 363 23.59 15.23 23.75
N ALA A 364 23.45 13.97 24.16
CA ALA A 364 24.48 12.96 23.93
C ALA A 364 24.55 12.57 22.44
N VAL A 365 25.57 13.07 21.74
CA VAL A 365 26.04 12.46 20.49
C VAL A 365 26.78 11.18 20.84
N ALA A 366 26.30 10.05 20.34
CA ALA A 366 26.93 8.75 20.51
C ALA A 366 27.52 8.28 19.18
N PHE A 367 28.78 7.83 19.20
CA PHE A 367 29.37 7.12 18.08
C PHE A 367 29.20 5.62 18.27
N ARG A 368 28.84 4.92 17.19
CA ARG A 368 28.77 3.47 17.14
C ARG A 368 29.55 2.96 15.94
N ALA A 369 30.68 2.32 16.22
CA ALA A 369 31.38 1.53 15.21
C ALA A 369 30.50 0.33 14.83
N VAL A 370 30.21 0.18 13.54
CA VAL A 370 29.37 -0.90 13.01
C VAL A 370 30.15 -1.75 12.01
N ARG A 371 29.67 -2.96 11.71
CA ARG A 371 30.31 -3.78 10.67
C ARG A 371 30.03 -3.22 9.27
N ASP A 372 31.04 -3.28 8.40
CA ASP A 372 30.92 -2.93 6.98
C ASP A 372 30.19 -4.03 6.17
N LEU A 373 28.93 -4.29 6.51
CA LEU A 373 28.11 -5.32 5.85
C LEU A 373 27.65 -4.84 4.46
N ASP A 374 27.34 -3.56 4.34
CA ASP A 374 26.92 -2.90 3.12
C ASP A 374 27.31 -1.40 3.13
N PRO A 375 27.62 -0.81 1.97
CA PRO A 375 28.06 0.60 1.91
C PRO A 375 26.95 1.62 2.21
N ARG A 376 25.70 1.19 2.37
CA ARG A 376 24.56 2.06 2.68
C ARG A 376 24.26 2.10 4.19
N GLY A 377 24.89 1.20 4.96
CA GLY A 377 24.63 0.99 6.38
C GLY A 377 23.24 0.46 6.69
N THR A 378 22.49 -0.06 5.71
CA THR A 378 21.11 -0.54 5.93
C THR A 378 21.08 -1.75 6.82
N ILE A 379 21.95 -2.72 6.58
CA ILE A 379 22.00 -3.94 7.37
C ILE A 379 22.45 -3.58 8.78
N ALA A 380 23.51 -2.79 8.93
CA ALA A 380 23.99 -2.32 10.23
C ALA A 380 22.92 -1.54 11.01
N PHE A 381 22.18 -0.64 10.36
CA PHE A 381 21.05 0.07 10.99
C PHE A 381 20.00 -0.91 11.55
N LEU A 382 19.64 -1.93 10.77
CA LEU A 382 18.61 -2.89 11.16
C LEU A 382 19.11 -3.91 12.20
N THR A 383 20.40 -4.26 12.22
CA THR A 383 20.94 -5.36 13.04
C THR A 383 21.85 -4.95 14.19
N GLU A 384 22.36 -3.73 14.20
CA GLU A 384 23.32 -3.22 15.19
C GLU A 384 22.79 -1.95 15.90
N CYS A 385 21.53 -1.58 15.64
CA CYS A 385 20.77 -0.57 16.37
C CYS A 385 19.64 -1.14 17.24
N ASP A 386 19.92 -2.27 17.90
CA ASP A 386 18.95 -3.04 18.68
C ASP A 386 18.26 -2.26 19.80
N ASP A 387 18.96 -1.29 20.40
CA ASP A 387 18.40 -0.39 21.42
C ASP A 387 17.21 0.44 20.91
N LEU A 388 17.05 0.57 19.59
CA LEU A 388 15.90 1.26 19.00
C LEU A 388 14.69 0.33 18.85
N TRP A 389 14.90 -0.97 18.69
CA TRP A 389 13.84 -1.92 18.29
C TRP A 389 13.22 -2.66 19.50
N ASP A 390 14.04 -2.91 20.52
CA ASP A 390 13.71 -3.66 21.73
C ASP A 390 14.14 -2.89 23.01
N PRO A 391 13.29 -1.97 23.50
CA PRO A 391 13.56 -1.24 24.74
C PRO A 391 13.49 -2.23 25.91
N GLY A 392 14.65 -2.62 26.43
CA GLY A 392 14.78 -3.64 27.48
C GLY A 392 16.00 -4.55 27.33
N ARG A 393 16.69 -4.53 26.18
CA ARG A 393 17.99 -5.21 26.02
C ARG A 393 19.14 -4.25 26.33
N PRO A 394 20.02 -4.53 27.31
CA PRO A 394 21.10 -3.61 27.65
C PRO A 394 22.05 -3.40 26.47
N VAL A 395 22.45 -2.14 26.25
CA VAL A 395 23.44 -1.74 25.25
C VAL A 395 24.77 -2.44 25.55
N GLY A 396 25.17 -3.42 24.74
CA GLY A 396 26.51 -4.01 24.79
C GLY A 396 26.64 -5.54 24.87
N SER A 397 25.56 -6.33 24.82
CA SER A 397 25.70 -7.80 24.78
C SER A 397 25.96 -8.32 23.36
N SER A 398 27.17 -8.14 22.84
CA SER A 398 27.71 -9.03 21.80
C SER A 398 27.89 -10.43 22.43
N GLY A 399 27.35 -11.46 21.76
CA GLY A 399 26.99 -12.75 22.34
C GLY A 399 28.03 -13.50 23.17
N GLU A 400 27.53 -14.22 24.18
CA GLU A 400 28.10 -15.47 24.69
C GLU A 400 26.98 -16.29 25.35
N GLY A 401 26.87 -17.58 24.97
CA GLY A 401 26.23 -18.63 25.79
C GLY A 401 24.75 -18.93 25.55
N ILE A 402 24.48 -20.01 24.80
CA ILE A 402 23.25 -20.80 24.96
C ILE A 402 23.36 -21.53 26.31
N GLY A 403 22.42 -21.27 27.20
CA GLY A 403 22.22 -22.00 28.45
C GLY A 403 20.73 -22.20 28.68
N ASP A 404 20.31 -23.46 28.60
CA ASP A 404 19.00 -24.01 28.95
C ASP A 404 18.77 -23.86 30.47
N ASP A 405 17.58 -23.41 30.89
CA ASP A 405 16.75 -24.04 31.94
C ASP A 405 15.63 -23.12 32.45
N SER A 406 14.59 -23.79 32.89
CA SER A 406 13.23 -23.41 33.29
C SER A 406 13.07 -22.71 34.65
N ASP A 407 11.84 -22.21 34.84
CA ASP A 407 11.03 -22.07 36.07
C ASP A 407 10.69 -20.66 36.59
N ASP A 408 9.38 -20.38 36.50
CA ASP A 408 8.43 -19.84 37.47
C ASP A 408 8.77 -18.67 38.44
N SER A 409 7.86 -17.67 38.35
CA SER A 409 7.11 -17.01 39.43
C SER A 409 7.64 -15.76 40.16
N ASP A 410 6.66 -14.88 40.36
CA ASP A 410 6.42 -13.87 41.40
C ASP A 410 6.77 -12.39 41.16
N ASP A 411 5.69 -11.60 41.26
CA ASP A 411 5.58 -10.15 41.45
C ASP A 411 6.50 -9.62 42.54
N SER A 412 7.12 -8.45 42.30
CA SER A 412 7.24 -7.42 43.34
C SER A 412 7.50 -6.03 42.76
N ASP A 413 6.69 -5.07 43.24
CA ASP A 413 6.86 -3.62 43.10
C ASP A 413 8.28 -3.15 43.48
N GLY A 414 8.84 -2.28 42.65
CA GLY A 414 10.05 -1.52 42.97
C GLY A 414 10.33 -0.45 41.91
N GLY A 415 9.89 0.79 42.17
CA GLY A 415 10.21 1.94 41.32
C GLY A 415 11.72 2.19 41.23
N GLY A 416 12.20 2.37 40.00
CA GLY A 416 13.56 2.78 39.65
C GLY A 416 13.64 3.11 38.16
N ASP A 417 13.88 4.40 37.87
CA ASP A 417 14.33 5.05 36.62
C ASP A 417 14.19 4.35 35.25
N GLY A 418 13.39 4.97 34.37
CA GLY A 418 13.71 5.16 32.95
C GLY A 418 13.43 4.00 31.99
N ASP A 419 12.24 4.00 31.39
CA ASP A 419 11.90 3.25 30.18
C ASP A 419 12.72 3.81 28.99
N ASP A 420 13.82 3.14 28.61
CA ASP A 420 14.79 3.56 27.57
C ASP A 420 14.26 3.41 26.12
N GLY A 421 12.95 3.50 25.90
CA GLY A 421 12.31 3.46 24.58
C GLY A 421 12.34 4.80 23.82
N VAL A 422 12.47 4.74 22.50
CA VAL A 422 12.33 5.91 21.61
C VAL A 422 11.01 5.86 20.86
N ASP A 423 10.26 6.95 20.83
CA ASP A 423 8.98 6.99 20.11
C ASP A 423 9.18 7.07 18.59
N LEU A 424 10.24 7.76 18.15
CA LEU A 424 10.54 8.00 16.73
C LEU A 424 12.02 7.83 16.39
N VAL A 425 12.28 7.28 15.22
CA VAL A 425 13.63 7.13 14.65
C VAL A 425 13.72 7.82 13.30
N LEU A 426 14.63 8.79 13.20
CA LEU A 426 15.00 9.42 11.94
C LEU A 426 16.27 8.76 11.39
N ARG A 427 16.21 8.22 10.19
CA ARG A 427 17.39 7.66 9.51
C ARG A 427 17.91 8.62 8.46
N ILE A 428 19.21 8.97 8.54
CA ILE A 428 19.93 9.80 7.57
C ILE A 428 21.18 9.08 7.09
N THR A 429 21.53 9.23 5.81
CA THR A 429 22.76 8.65 5.23
C THR A 429 23.64 9.74 4.60
N ALA A 430 24.93 9.76 4.95
CA ALA A 430 25.95 10.62 4.33
C ALA A 430 26.60 9.97 3.08
N GLY A 431 26.06 8.83 2.65
CA GLY A 431 26.45 8.13 1.43
C GLY A 431 25.72 8.63 0.18
N PRO A 432 26.19 8.26 -1.02
CA PRO A 432 25.53 8.62 -2.27
C PRO A 432 24.12 8.01 -2.38
N LEU A 433 23.20 8.71 -3.05
CA LEU A 433 21.84 8.21 -3.27
C LEU A 433 21.81 7.03 -4.26
N ASN A 434 22.52 7.13 -5.41
CA ASN A 434 22.66 6.09 -6.44
C ASN A 434 23.87 6.36 -7.35
N GLY A 435 24.81 5.40 -7.49
CA GLY A 435 25.86 5.44 -8.55
C GLY A 435 26.79 6.68 -8.54
N PRO A 436 27.62 6.89 -9.59
CA PRO A 436 28.54 8.02 -9.65
C PRO A 436 27.81 9.36 -9.79
N GLU A 437 28.23 10.33 -8.97
CA GLU A 437 27.61 11.65 -8.77
C GLU A 437 27.37 12.40 -10.09
N GLN A 438 26.10 12.75 -10.33
CA GLN A 438 25.68 13.69 -11.36
C GLN A 438 24.88 14.83 -10.69
N GLY A 439 24.79 16.00 -11.32
CA GLY A 439 24.00 17.12 -10.75
C GLY A 439 22.51 16.82 -10.50
N ALA A 440 21.98 15.70 -11.01
CA ALA A 440 20.65 15.19 -10.66
C ALA A 440 20.59 14.58 -9.25
N ASP A 441 21.70 14.00 -8.76
CA ASP A 441 21.79 13.40 -7.42
C ASP A 441 21.84 14.49 -6.36
N ASP A 442 22.56 15.60 -6.59
CA ASP A 442 22.58 16.76 -5.68
C ASP A 442 21.18 17.33 -5.45
N VAL A 443 20.39 17.47 -6.53
CA VAL A 443 19.01 17.96 -6.46
C VAL A 443 18.12 16.99 -5.68
N ALA A 444 18.25 15.69 -5.93
CA ALA A 444 17.50 14.66 -5.24
C ALA A 444 17.87 14.60 -3.75
N ARG A 445 19.15 14.72 -3.43
CA ARG A 445 19.69 14.72 -2.06
C ARG A 445 19.19 15.92 -1.28
N ARG A 446 19.26 17.11 -1.88
CA ARG A 446 18.66 18.31 -1.31
C ARG A 446 17.16 18.15 -1.07
N GLN A 447 16.41 17.60 -2.04
CA GLN A 447 14.97 17.36 -1.86
C GLN A 447 14.71 16.46 -0.66
N VAL A 448 15.40 15.31 -0.57
CA VAL A 448 15.20 14.36 0.52
C VAL A 448 15.49 15.00 1.87
N LEU A 449 16.61 15.69 2.00
CA LEU A 449 17.00 16.36 3.24
C LEU A 449 16.06 17.50 3.61
N ASP A 450 15.61 18.31 2.66
CA ASP A 450 14.61 19.36 2.92
C ASP A 450 13.28 18.70 3.37
N CYS A 451 12.84 17.60 2.75
CA CYS A 451 11.59 16.94 3.14
C CYS A 451 11.61 16.35 4.58
N LEU A 452 12.79 16.14 5.16
CA LEU A 452 12.94 15.60 6.54
C LEU A 452 13.46 16.64 7.54
N LEU A 453 14.22 17.64 7.10
CA LEU A 453 15.03 18.55 7.93
C LEU A 453 15.16 19.97 7.33
N ASP A 454 14.07 20.54 6.76
CA ASP A 454 14.10 21.90 6.17
C ASP A 454 14.31 22.99 7.23
N SER A 455 13.49 22.96 8.29
CA SER A 455 13.43 23.98 9.34
C SER A 455 12.89 23.36 10.65
N PRO A 456 13.09 24.01 11.81
CA PRO A 456 12.51 23.52 13.07
C PRO A 456 10.98 23.43 13.04
N GLY A 457 10.31 24.36 12.35
CA GLY A 457 8.85 24.35 12.20
C GLY A 457 8.35 23.22 11.29
N HIS A 458 9.11 22.88 10.24
CA HIS A 458 8.83 21.72 9.38
C HIS A 458 9.00 20.41 10.16
N VAL A 459 10.09 20.27 10.92
CA VAL A 459 10.33 19.09 11.76
C VAL A 459 9.24 18.95 12.83
N ALA A 460 8.82 20.04 13.46
CA ALA A 460 7.69 20.03 14.39
C ALA A 460 6.41 19.52 13.70
N GLY A 461 6.11 19.99 12.48
CA GLY A 461 4.97 19.49 11.72
C GLY A 461 5.06 18.00 11.36
N LEU A 462 6.26 17.47 11.09
CA LEU A 462 6.46 16.02 10.93
C LEU A 462 6.17 15.25 12.22
N ILE A 463 6.59 15.77 13.38
CA ILE A 463 6.33 15.16 14.68
C ILE A 463 4.83 15.20 15.00
N ASP A 464 4.18 16.36 14.81
CA ASP A 464 2.73 16.54 14.99
C ASP A 464 1.94 15.54 14.12
N LEU A 465 2.43 15.22 12.92
CA LEU A 465 1.83 14.24 12.03
C LEU A 465 1.84 12.82 12.64
N PHE A 466 2.93 12.43 13.31
CA PHE A 466 2.99 11.15 14.04
C PHE A 466 2.12 11.17 15.30
N GLU A 467 2.10 12.28 16.06
CA GLU A 467 1.24 12.41 17.24
C GLU A 467 -0.25 12.33 16.88
N SER A 468 -0.63 12.92 15.75
CA SER A 468 -2.02 12.94 15.26
C SER A 468 -2.48 11.59 14.72
N HIS A 469 -1.55 10.73 14.31
CA HIS A 469 -1.85 9.45 13.67
C HIS A 469 -1.07 8.29 14.32
N PRO A 470 -1.65 7.62 15.33
CA PRO A 470 -1.04 6.43 15.93
C PRO A 470 -0.72 5.31 14.93
N SER A 471 -1.47 5.16 13.83
CA SER A 471 -1.17 4.15 12.82
C SER A 471 -0.11 4.58 11.80
N LEU A 472 0.42 5.81 11.86
CA LEU A 472 1.53 6.24 10.99
C LEU A 472 2.82 5.55 11.42
N GLY A 473 3.37 4.69 10.55
CA GLY A 473 4.61 3.97 10.84
C GLY A 473 5.83 4.55 10.17
N VAL A 474 5.69 5.06 8.94
CA VAL A 474 6.82 5.57 8.13
C VAL A 474 6.40 6.82 7.37
N ALA A 475 7.11 7.92 7.59
CA ALA A 475 7.07 9.10 6.75
C ALA A 475 8.35 9.15 5.92
N MET A 476 8.20 9.14 4.59
CA MET A 476 9.31 9.13 3.64
C MET A 476 9.24 10.31 2.69
N PRO A 477 10.38 10.88 2.25
CA PRO A 477 10.37 11.91 1.22
C PRO A 477 9.64 11.41 -0.03
N ALA A 478 8.77 12.23 -0.61
CA ALA A 478 8.14 11.90 -1.88
C ALA A 478 9.20 11.70 -2.98
N ALA A 479 8.89 10.86 -3.96
CA ALA A 479 9.84 10.46 -5.00
C ALA A 479 10.47 11.67 -5.74
N CYS A 480 11.78 11.60 -5.95
CA CYS A 480 12.52 12.66 -6.65
C CYS A 480 12.25 12.58 -8.15
N HIS A 481 11.48 13.50 -8.72
CA HIS A 481 11.16 13.44 -10.15
C HIS A 481 12.04 14.33 -11.03
N ILE A 482 12.93 15.15 -10.49
CA ILE A 482 13.82 16.02 -11.29
C ILE A 482 15.16 15.30 -11.49
N GLY A 483 15.58 15.11 -12.74
CA GLY A 483 16.84 14.44 -13.10
C GLY A 483 16.88 12.93 -12.85
N GLN A 484 15.99 12.40 -12.00
CA GLN A 484 16.01 11.00 -11.57
C GLN A 484 14.97 10.11 -12.31
N PRO A 485 15.24 8.81 -12.47
CA PRO A 485 14.38 7.87 -13.20
C PRO A 485 13.19 7.32 -12.38
N HIS A 486 12.68 8.04 -11.39
CA HIS A 486 11.53 7.60 -10.55
C HIS A 486 10.17 7.54 -11.28
N GLY A 487 10.14 7.63 -12.61
CA GLY A 487 8.93 7.46 -13.43
C GLY A 487 8.78 6.08 -14.10
N GLY A 488 9.77 5.18 -13.96
CA GLY A 488 9.80 3.86 -14.59
C GLY A 488 9.73 2.69 -13.60
N PRO A 489 9.86 1.42 -14.07
CA PRO A 489 9.96 0.26 -13.19
C PRO A 489 11.17 0.40 -12.25
N GLN A 490 10.94 0.31 -10.95
CA GLN A 490 11.94 0.64 -9.92
C GLN A 490 12.32 -0.53 -9.02
N TRP A 491 11.84 -1.74 -9.34
CA TRP A 491 12.32 -2.95 -8.67
C TRP A 491 13.78 -3.28 -8.98
N ASP A 492 14.38 -2.67 -10.00
CA ASP A 492 15.80 -2.85 -10.39
C ASP A 492 16.26 -4.33 -10.43
N GLY A 493 15.39 -5.21 -10.95
CA GLY A 493 15.64 -6.66 -11.02
C GLY A 493 15.49 -7.42 -9.69
N LEU A 494 15.14 -6.74 -8.60
CA LEU A 494 15.02 -7.30 -7.25
C LEU A 494 13.60 -7.75 -6.86
N ALA A 495 12.59 -7.60 -7.73
CA ALA A 495 11.21 -7.99 -7.43
C ALA A 495 11.11 -9.43 -6.89
N GLY A 496 11.78 -10.40 -7.54
CA GLY A 496 11.78 -11.80 -7.09
C GLY A 496 12.49 -12.02 -5.76
N ALA A 497 13.52 -11.21 -5.45
CA ALA A 497 14.21 -11.27 -4.16
C ALA A 497 13.35 -10.67 -3.05
N ALA A 498 12.67 -9.55 -3.33
CA ALA A 498 11.68 -8.94 -2.44
C ALA A 498 10.52 -9.92 -2.16
N GLU A 499 9.93 -10.55 -3.18
CA GLU A 499 8.90 -11.58 -3.00
C GLU A 499 9.37 -12.79 -2.17
N ALA A 500 10.62 -13.21 -2.35
CA ALA A 500 11.20 -14.31 -1.57
C ALA A 500 11.39 -13.91 -0.10
N LEU A 501 11.94 -12.71 0.16
CA LEU A 501 12.15 -12.22 1.51
C LEU A 501 10.83 -11.88 2.20
N SER A 502 9.86 -11.24 1.53
CA SER A 502 8.51 -10.99 2.07
C SER A 502 7.85 -12.27 2.55
N ARG A 503 7.90 -13.35 1.76
CA ARG A 503 7.37 -14.66 2.17
C ARG A 503 8.11 -15.26 3.36
N ARG A 504 9.43 -15.07 3.43
CA ARG A 504 10.23 -15.55 4.56
C ARG A 504 9.87 -14.82 5.85
N LEU A 505 9.67 -13.51 5.78
CA LEU A 505 9.35 -12.65 6.91
C LEU A 505 7.86 -12.65 7.28
N GLY A 506 7.00 -13.34 6.50
CA GLY A 506 5.56 -13.35 6.72
C GLY A 506 4.88 -12.01 6.44
N LEU A 507 5.45 -11.17 5.56
CA LEU A 507 4.86 -9.88 5.22
C LEU A 507 3.52 -10.08 4.48
N THR A 508 2.49 -9.36 4.93
CA THR A 508 1.13 -9.44 4.39
C THR A 508 0.82 -8.39 3.33
N ALA A 509 1.57 -7.27 3.33
CA ALA A 509 1.34 -6.17 2.40
C ALA A 509 1.61 -6.59 0.94
N ALA A 510 0.73 -6.18 0.03
CA ALA A 510 0.87 -6.46 -1.39
C ALA A 510 2.02 -5.63 -1.99
N LEU A 511 2.93 -6.29 -2.72
CA LEU A 511 4.01 -5.60 -3.44
C LEU A 511 3.47 -4.87 -4.67
N ASP A 512 3.91 -3.63 -4.89
CA ASP A 512 3.50 -2.86 -6.07
C ASP A 512 4.00 -3.54 -7.37
N PRO A 513 3.17 -3.71 -8.40
CA PRO A 513 3.54 -4.50 -9.58
C PRO A 513 4.60 -3.85 -10.48
N THR A 514 4.78 -2.53 -10.41
CA THR A 514 5.66 -1.77 -11.33
C THR A 514 6.85 -1.14 -10.61
N ALA A 515 6.56 -0.36 -9.58
CA ALA A 515 7.55 0.41 -8.84
C ALA A 515 7.16 0.39 -7.37
N PRO A 516 8.08 0.06 -6.45
CA PRO A 516 7.77 0.03 -5.04
C PRO A 516 7.55 1.44 -4.49
N ALA A 517 6.68 1.56 -3.47
CA ALA A 517 6.75 2.66 -2.53
C ALA A 517 7.96 2.45 -1.60
N MET A 518 8.97 3.32 -1.68
CA MET A 518 10.22 3.14 -0.92
C MET A 518 10.82 4.48 -0.46
N PRO A 519 11.55 4.50 0.68
CA PRO A 519 12.26 5.69 1.12
C PRO A 519 13.50 5.98 0.26
N VAL A 520 13.50 7.11 -0.44
CA VAL A 520 14.63 7.53 -1.29
C VAL A 520 15.90 7.68 -0.43
N GLY A 521 16.98 7.01 -0.85
CA GLY A 521 18.27 7.05 -0.13
C GLY A 521 18.27 6.33 1.22
N ALA A 522 17.26 5.47 1.47
CA ALA A 522 17.05 4.82 2.75
C ALA A 522 16.85 5.81 3.92
N MET A 523 16.33 7.01 3.62
CA MET A 523 16.08 8.07 4.60
C MET A 523 14.59 8.24 4.85
N PHE A 524 14.18 8.23 6.11
CA PHE A 524 12.79 8.32 6.55
C PHE A 524 12.73 8.64 8.05
N LEU A 525 11.57 9.11 8.50
CA LEU A 525 11.17 9.13 9.90
C LEU A 525 10.20 7.96 10.14
N ALA A 526 10.37 7.19 11.21
CA ALA A 526 9.53 6.04 11.48
C ALA A 526 9.32 5.78 12.97
N ARG A 527 8.23 5.06 13.28
CA ARG A 527 8.05 4.38 14.56
C ARG A 527 8.90 3.11 14.60
N PRO A 528 9.62 2.82 15.70
CA PRO A 528 10.41 1.59 15.76
C PRO A 528 9.61 0.30 15.60
N GLU A 529 8.38 0.26 16.11
CA GLU A 529 7.49 -0.89 16.02
C GLU A 529 7.17 -1.24 14.57
N ALA A 530 7.08 -0.24 13.70
CA ALA A 530 6.82 -0.43 12.27
C ALA A 530 7.98 -1.13 11.54
N LEU A 531 9.20 -1.10 12.11
CA LEU A 531 10.41 -1.67 11.51
C LEU A 531 10.88 -2.94 12.20
N ARG A 532 10.30 -3.32 13.35
CA ARG A 532 10.72 -4.49 14.13
C ARG A 532 10.77 -5.77 13.30
N THR A 533 9.73 -6.06 12.52
CA THR A 533 9.68 -7.25 11.64
C THR A 533 10.82 -7.25 10.60
N LEU A 534 11.16 -6.07 10.06
CA LEU A 534 12.26 -5.94 9.10
C LEU A 534 13.63 -6.09 9.78
N SER A 535 13.79 -5.54 10.98
CA SER A 535 15.00 -5.68 11.80
C SER A 535 15.27 -7.14 12.14
N GLU A 536 14.28 -7.87 12.67
CA GLU A 536 14.40 -9.29 12.97
C GLU A 536 14.71 -10.12 11.71
N GLY A 537 14.07 -9.77 10.59
CA GLY A 537 14.38 -10.36 9.30
C GLY A 537 15.82 -10.15 8.83
N ALA A 538 16.35 -8.94 9.01
CA ALA A 538 17.73 -8.61 8.69
C ALA A 538 18.71 -9.37 9.59
N LYS A 539 18.44 -9.45 10.90
CA LYS A 539 19.23 -10.23 11.87
C LYS A 539 19.28 -11.70 11.47
N GLU A 540 18.13 -12.28 11.13
CA GLU A 540 18.04 -13.66 10.65
C GLU A 540 18.84 -13.86 9.37
N LEU A 541 18.73 -12.95 8.40
CA LEU A 541 19.45 -13.00 7.13
C LEU A 541 20.96 -12.97 7.34
N VAL A 542 21.47 -12.08 8.20
CA VAL A 542 22.89 -12.00 8.54
C VAL A 542 23.35 -13.30 9.20
N ARG A 543 22.64 -13.77 10.23
CA ARG A 543 22.96 -15.00 10.96
C ARG A 543 23.06 -16.22 10.04
N LEU A 544 22.09 -16.37 9.13
CA LEU A 544 22.08 -17.50 8.18
C LEU A 544 23.20 -17.39 7.14
N THR A 545 23.53 -16.18 6.72
CA THR A 545 24.62 -15.95 5.76
C THR A 545 25.97 -16.26 6.39
N GLU A 546 26.18 -15.87 7.65
CA GLU A 546 27.37 -16.19 8.43
C GLU A 546 27.51 -17.70 8.66
N GLN A 547 26.42 -18.39 9.04
CA GLN A 547 26.41 -19.85 9.21
C GLN A 547 26.76 -20.61 7.93
N ALA A 548 26.44 -20.03 6.77
CA ALA A 548 26.70 -20.65 5.46
C ALA A 548 28.07 -20.26 4.87
N ALA A 549 28.76 -19.28 5.44
CA ALA A 549 30.04 -18.75 4.96
C ALA A 549 31.23 -19.45 5.65
N ALA A 550 32.37 -19.56 4.97
CA ALA A 550 33.59 -20.11 5.56
C ALA A 550 34.27 -19.14 6.54
N ASP A 551 34.09 -17.84 6.31
CA ASP A 551 34.64 -16.74 7.12
C ASP A 551 33.72 -15.49 7.05
N PRO A 552 33.90 -14.51 7.96
CA PRO A 552 33.09 -13.29 7.98
C PRO A 552 33.16 -12.47 6.68
N GLU A 553 34.30 -12.43 6.01
CA GLU A 553 34.44 -11.68 4.75
C GLU A 553 33.62 -12.31 3.62
N GLU A 554 33.55 -13.64 3.57
CA GLU A 554 32.69 -14.35 2.64
C GLU A 554 31.22 -14.06 2.90
N SER A 555 30.81 -13.97 4.16
CA SER A 555 29.45 -13.56 4.53
C SER A 555 29.12 -12.18 3.98
N VAL A 556 29.99 -11.19 4.20
CA VAL A 556 29.85 -9.83 3.65
C VAL A 556 29.79 -9.85 2.12
N ARG A 557 30.68 -10.59 1.45
CA ARG A 557 30.65 -10.74 -0.02
C ARG A 557 29.34 -11.32 -0.52
N ARG A 558 28.76 -12.29 0.20
CA ARG A 558 27.46 -12.90 -0.14
C ARG A 558 26.31 -11.91 0.03
N LEU A 559 26.25 -11.17 1.15
CA LEU A 559 25.24 -10.14 1.37
C LEU A 559 25.28 -9.05 0.28
N ARG A 560 26.47 -8.53 -0.03
CA ARG A 560 26.66 -7.54 -1.11
C ARG A 560 26.29 -8.09 -2.48
N ARG A 561 26.69 -9.32 -2.80
CA ARG A 561 26.33 -9.98 -4.07
C ARG A 561 24.83 -10.20 -4.20
N ALA A 562 24.15 -10.49 -3.09
CA ALA A 562 22.70 -10.64 -3.05
C ALA A 562 21.95 -9.30 -3.06
N ARG A 563 22.65 -8.16 -2.95
CA ARG A 563 22.06 -6.83 -2.82
C ARG A 563 21.07 -6.76 -1.64
N ALA A 564 21.45 -7.39 -0.53
CA ALA A 564 20.56 -7.57 0.63
C ALA A 564 20.09 -6.22 1.21
N ALA A 565 20.99 -5.24 1.28
CA ALA A 565 20.67 -3.89 1.74
C ALA A 565 19.58 -3.24 0.88
N GLU A 566 19.71 -3.29 -0.45
CA GLU A 566 18.71 -2.74 -1.36
C GLU A 566 17.36 -3.46 -1.22
N VAL A 567 17.34 -4.79 -1.08
CA VAL A 567 16.08 -5.52 -0.89
C VAL A 567 15.41 -5.11 0.43
N LEU A 568 16.17 -4.95 1.51
CA LEU A 568 15.64 -4.50 2.81
C LEU A 568 15.09 -3.06 2.71
N GLU A 569 15.79 -2.15 2.02
CA GLU A 569 15.31 -0.79 1.75
C GLU A 569 13.96 -0.80 1.02
N LEU A 570 13.85 -1.60 -0.05
CA LEU A 570 12.62 -1.76 -0.82
C LEU A 570 11.47 -2.31 0.01
N LEU A 571 11.76 -3.09 1.06
CA LEU A 571 10.75 -3.69 1.93
C LEU A 571 10.34 -2.84 3.14
N THR A 572 10.94 -1.67 3.34
CA THR A 572 10.68 -0.79 4.51
C THR A 572 9.20 -0.48 4.68
N VAL A 573 8.55 0.04 3.64
CA VAL A 573 7.12 0.40 3.67
C VAL A 573 6.24 -0.83 3.84
N TYR A 574 6.58 -1.93 3.18
CA TYR A 574 5.78 -3.15 3.21
C TYR A 574 5.86 -3.87 4.56
N ALA A 575 6.99 -3.79 5.26
CA ALA A 575 7.13 -4.29 6.62
C ALA A 575 6.25 -3.49 7.60
N ALA A 576 6.25 -2.16 7.49
CA ALA A 576 5.39 -1.29 8.27
C ALA A 576 3.90 -1.59 8.02
N MET A 577 3.48 -1.65 6.75
CA MET A 577 2.11 -2.00 6.37
C MET A 577 1.69 -3.39 6.84
N SER A 578 2.60 -4.36 6.80
CA SER A 578 2.32 -5.72 7.30
C SER A 578 2.16 -5.77 8.81
N SER A 579 2.66 -4.77 9.52
CA SER A 579 2.53 -4.62 10.97
C SER A 579 1.36 -3.70 11.36
N GLY A 580 0.50 -3.32 10.41
CA GLY A 580 -0.69 -2.49 10.65
C GLY A 580 -0.43 -0.98 10.59
N PHE A 581 0.76 -0.54 10.16
CA PHE A 581 1.10 0.87 10.07
C PHE A 581 1.05 1.40 8.63
N HIS A 582 0.43 2.57 8.42
CA HIS A 582 0.40 3.20 7.09
C HIS A 582 1.66 4.02 6.80
N PRO A 583 2.07 4.11 5.52
CA PRO A 583 3.08 5.06 5.08
C PRO A 583 2.48 6.42 4.72
N ARG A 584 3.27 7.48 4.81
CA ARG A 584 3.00 8.77 4.14
C ARG A 584 4.22 9.24 3.35
N GLU A 585 3.98 9.82 2.18
CA GLU A 585 5.00 10.59 1.48
C GLU A 585 4.97 12.03 2.01
N VAL A 586 6.13 12.66 2.22
CA VAL A 586 6.21 14.03 2.76
C VAL A 586 6.99 14.97 1.84
N LEU A 587 6.54 16.21 1.78
CA LEU A 587 7.08 17.30 0.98
C LEU A 587 7.07 18.61 1.78
N THR A 588 8.02 19.50 1.49
CA THR A 588 7.88 20.92 1.85
C THR A 588 7.00 21.64 0.81
N PRO A 589 6.36 22.77 1.14
CA PRO A 589 5.59 23.56 0.18
C PRO A 589 6.42 23.98 -1.05
N THR A 590 7.71 24.26 -0.81
CA THR A 590 8.67 24.60 -1.87
C THR A 590 8.86 23.43 -2.86
N TRP A 591 9.06 22.21 -2.37
CA TRP A 591 9.25 21.04 -3.23
C TRP A 591 7.96 20.60 -3.91
N ALA A 592 6.82 20.69 -3.24
CA ALA A 592 5.52 20.43 -3.85
C ALA A 592 5.30 21.31 -5.11
N GLY A 593 5.56 22.62 -5.01
CA GLY A 593 5.45 23.52 -6.16
C GLY A 593 6.43 23.21 -7.30
N ARG A 594 7.68 22.86 -6.98
CA ARG A 594 8.72 22.51 -7.98
C ARG A 594 8.38 21.22 -8.71
N LEU A 595 7.98 20.19 -7.97
CA LEU A 595 7.69 18.86 -8.52
C LEU A 595 6.42 18.86 -9.36
N TYR A 596 5.35 19.51 -8.90
CA TYR A 596 4.10 19.60 -9.65
C TYR A 596 4.33 20.16 -11.06
N GLY A 597 5.03 21.30 -11.17
CA GLY A 597 5.32 21.90 -12.47
C GLY A 597 6.15 21.00 -13.39
N SER A 598 7.15 20.30 -12.83
CA SER A 598 7.98 19.36 -13.61
C SER A 598 7.18 18.15 -14.09
N LEU A 599 6.38 17.54 -13.20
CA LEU A 599 5.55 16.37 -13.50
C LEU A 599 4.48 16.70 -14.53
N ALA A 600 3.76 17.82 -14.38
CA ALA A 600 2.74 18.25 -15.31
C ALA A 600 3.30 18.45 -16.73
N TYR A 601 4.49 19.05 -16.85
CA TYR A 601 5.16 19.21 -18.15
C TYR A 601 5.58 17.85 -18.74
N LYS A 602 6.19 16.98 -17.94
CA LYS A 602 6.61 15.63 -18.38
C LYS A 602 5.42 14.80 -18.84
N GLN A 603 4.33 14.78 -18.07
CA GLN A 603 3.10 14.09 -18.41
C GLN A 603 2.58 14.59 -19.76
N ARG A 604 2.41 15.92 -19.92
CA ARG A 604 1.96 16.50 -21.19
C ARG A 604 2.88 16.15 -22.37
N ALA A 605 4.19 16.18 -22.17
CA ALA A 605 5.15 15.83 -23.22
C ALA A 605 5.06 14.35 -23.63
N LEU A 606 4.83 13.45 -22.68
CA LEU A 606 4.67 12.01 -22.92
C LEU A 606 3.32 11.67 -23.58
N THR A 607 2.26 12.38 -23.21
CA THR A 607 0.88 12.04 -23.60
C THR A 607 0.37 12.86 -24.78
N ALA A 608 1.17 13.77 -25.33
CA ALA A 608 0.78 14.71 -26.39
C ALA A 608 0.09 14.05 -27.59
N ASP A 609 0.48 12.82 -27.95
CA ASP A 609 -0.04 12.06 -29.09
C ASP A 609 -0.91 10.85 -28.68
N LEU A 610 -1.32 10.76 -27.41
CA LEU A 610 -2.11 9.66 -26.87
C LEU A 610 -3.59 10.06 -26.65
N PRO A 611 -4.50 9.10 -26.38
CA PRO A 611 -5.89 9.40 -26.00
C PRO A 611 -6.00 10.37 -24.80
N ALA A 612 -7.18 10.97 -24.61
CA ALA A 612 -7.36 12.06 -23.64
C ALA A 612 -7.18 11.62 -22.17
N TYR A 613 -7.68 10.43 -21.82
CA TYR A 613 -7.70 9.95 -20.44
C TYR A 613 -6.57 8.96 -20.15
N ALA A 614 -5.99 9.03 -18.94
CA ALA A 614 -4.84 8.21 -18.56
C ALA A 614 -5.12 6.70 -18.63
N ASP A 615 -6.31 6.25 -18.24
CA ASP A 615 -6.71 4.84 -18.35
C ASP A 615 -6.74 4.36 -19.82
N GLU A 616 -7.21 5.19 -20.74
CA GLU A 616 -7.18 4.93 -22.19
C GLU A 616 -5.75 4.96 -22.74
N GLN A 617 -4.91 5.89 -22.29
CA GLN A 617 -3.49 5.97 -22.66
C GLN A 617 -2.74 4.69 -22.26
N VAL A 618 -2.94 4.23 -21.02
CA VAL A 618 -2.35 2.99 -20.51
C VAL A 618 -2.83 1.78 -21.32
N ARG A 619 -4.13 1.62 -21.55
CA ARG A 619 -4.67 0.52 -22.38
C ARG A 619 -4.12 0.56 -23.80
N PHE A 620 -4.03 1.75 -24.40
CA PHE A 620 -3.46 1.95 -25.73
C PHE A 620 -1.99 1.51 -25.79
N LEU A 621 -1.18 1.95 -24.83
CA LEU A 621 0.23 1.57 -24.74
C LEU A 621 0.40 0.07 -24.46
N GLN A 622 -0.36 -0.51 -23.54
CA GLN A 622 -0.29 -1.94 -23.23
C GLN A 622 -0.70 -2.82 -24.41
N ALA A 623 -1.71 -2.42 -25.19
CA ALA A 623 -2.11 -3.15 -26.39
C ALA A 623 -1.00 -3.18 -27.46
N ARG A 624 -0.11 -2.18 -27.46
CA ARG A 624 0.94 -2.01 -28.49
C ARG A 624 2.33 -2.45 -28.03
N PHE A 625 2.65 -2.28 -26.76
CA PHE A 625 3.97 -2.47 -26.18
C PHE A 625 3.99 -3.45 -25.00
N GLY A 626 2.82 -3.73 -24.41
CA GLY A 626 2.71 -4.55 -23.21
C GLY A 626 2.91 -6.06 -23.48
N PRO A 627 2.90 -6.87 -22.40
CA PRO A 627 3.11 -8.32 -22.49
C PRO A 627 2.10 -9.04 -23.40
N ARG A 628 0.89 -8.48 -23.54
CA ARG A 628 -0.21 -8.99 -24.36
C ARG A 628 -0.21 -8.45 -25.80
N ALA A 629 0.71 -7.55 -26.16
CA ALA A 629 0.83 -7.06 -27.52
C ALA A 629 1.27 -8.18 -28.48
N GLY A 630 0.70 -8.22 -29.68
CA GLY A 630 1.09 -9.20 -30.70
C GLY A 630 2.58 -9.11 -31.06
N LEU A 631 3.16 -10.21 -31.55
CA LEU A 631 4.58 -10.32 -31.94
C LEU A 631 5.02 -9.17 -32.88
N GLY A 632 4.18 -8.78 -33.83
CA GLY A 632 4.46 -7.70 -34.79
C GLY A 632 4.71 -6.33 -34.14
N PRO A 633 3.76 -5.80 -33.34
CA PRO A 633 3.96 -4.60 -32.54
C PRO A 633 5.20 -4.67 -31.62
N ARG A 634 5.42 -5.77 -30.89
CA ARG A 634 6.58 -5.89 -29.98
C ARG A 634 7.93 -5.85 -30.71
N VAL A 635 8.06 -6.56 -31.83
CA VAL A 635 9.27 -6.56 -32.67
C VAL A 635 9.50 -5.18 -33.28
N ARG A 636 8.44 -4.52 -33.74
CA ARG A 636 8.54 -3.17 -34.31
C ARG A 636 9.02 -2.16 -33.26
N SER A 637 8.43 -2.19 -32.07
CA SER A 637 8.81 -1.30 -30.98
C SER A 637 10.25 -1.53 -30.52
N TYR A 638 10.69 -2.78 -30.44
CA TYR A 638 12.08 -3.12 -30.15
C TYR A 638 13.05 -2.55 -31.20
N VAL A 639 12.72 -2.68 -32.49
CA VAL A 639 13.53 -2.12 -33.59
C VAL A 639 13.49 -0.59 -33.60
N ASP A 640 12.33 0.02 -33.35
CA ASP A 640 12.16 1.47 -33.31
C ASP A 640 12.97 2.09 -32.14
N VAL A 641 13.09 1.39 -31.00
CA VAL A 641 13.85 1.84 -29.81
C VAL A 641 15.36 1.56 -29.93
N HIS A 642 15.76 0.37 -30.39
CA HIS A 642 17.18 -0.03 -30.37
C HIS A 642 17.91 0.16 -31.71
N HIS A 643 17.18 0.28 -32.83
CA HIS A 643 17.73 0.41 -34.19
C HIS A 643 16.93 1.42 -35.05
N PRO A 644 16.87 2.71 -34.66
CA PRO A 644 16.02 3.70 -35.31
C PRO A 644 16.35 3.93 -36.79
N GLU A 645 17.60 3.70 -37.21
CA GLU A 645 18.02 3.78 -38.61
C GLU A 645 17.44 2.65 -39.49
N MET A 646 17.11 1.50 -38.89
CA MET A 646 16.53 0.33 -39.58
C MET A 646 14.99 0.35 -39.60
N ALA A 647 14.37 1.08 -38.67
CA ALA A 647 12.92 1.24 -38.57
C ALA A 647 12.26 1.69 -39.88
N GLY A 648 12.90 2.62 -40.60
CA GLY A 648 12.43 3.13 -41.89
C GLY A 648 12.43 2.08 -43.01
N ALA A 649 13.40 1.16 -43.00
CA ALA A 649 13.57 0.13 -44.02
C ALA A 649 12.59 -1.05 -43.89
N LEU A 650 12.10 -1.32 -42.67
CA LEU A 650 11.21 -2.44 -42.37
C LEU A 650 9.70 -2.10 -42.50
N LYS A 651 9.35 -0.81 -42.67
CA LYS A 651 7.97 -0.34 -42.91
C LYS A 651 7.18 -1.14 -43.98
N PRO A 652 7.75 -1.53 -45.14
CA PRO A 652 7.04 -2.32 -46.15
C PRO A 652 6.73 -3.75 -45.69
N ALA A 653 7.61 -4.37 -44.90
CA ALA A 653 7.44 -5.73 -44.39
C ALA A 653 6.35 -5.79 -43.30
N TYR A 654 6.26 -4.76 -42.44
CA TYR A 654 5.21 -4.67 -41.42
C TYR A 654 3.79 -4.58 -42.00
N ARG A 655 3.60 -3.96 -43.18
CA ARG A 655 2.29 -3.90 -43.86
C ARG A 655 1.78 -5.27 -44.30
N TYR A 656 2.67 -6.23 -44.58
CA TYR A 656 2.30 -7.58 -45.00
C TYR A 656 1.90 -8.48 -43.82
N VAL A 657 2.32 -8.17 -42.60
CA VAL A 657 2.02 -8.96 -41.40
C VAL A 657 0.70 -8.55 -40.75
N THR A 658 0.24 -7.31 -40.95
CA THR A 658 -1.02 -6.80 -40.37
C THR A 658 -2.24 -6.92 -41.30
N GLY A 659 -2.04 -7.24 -42.58
CA GLY A 659 -3.13 -7.47 -43.54
C GLY A 659 -3.53 -8.94 -43.58
N GLY A 660 -4.56 -9.32 -42.82
CA GLY A 660 -5.10 -10.68 -42.87
C GLY A 660 -5.74 -11.00 -44.23
N THR A 661 -5.14 -11.92 -44.99
CA THR A 661 -5.75 -13.16 -45.54
C THR A 661 -4.99 -13.69 -46.77
N LYS A 662 -4.75 -15.02 -46.77
CA LYS A 662 -4.43 -15.96 -47.87
C LYS A 662 -3.16 -15.74 -48.71
N GLY A 663 -2.20 -16.66 -48.54
CA GLY A 663 -1.21 -17.02 -49.58
C GLY A 663 0.26 -16.91 -49.15
N ILE A 664 0.72 -17.72 -48.19
CA ILE A 664 2.12 -17.70 -47.71
C ILE A 664 3.13 -18.27 -48.73
N THR A 665 2.70 -18.86 -49.85
CA THR A 665 3.63 -19.54 -50.78
C THR A 665 4.09 -18.74 -52.01
N ASP A 666 3.44 -17.62 -52.35
CA ASP A 666 3.77 -16.90 -53.60
C ASP A 666 4.64 -15.64 -53.39
N GLY A 667 4.61 -15.03 -52.20
CA GLY A 667 5.40 -13.82 -51.89
C GLY A 667 6.91 -14.07 -51.74
N VAL A 668 7.30 -15.25 -51.26
CA VAL A 668 8.72 -15.58 -51.00
C VAL A 668 9.52 -15.75 -52.30
N LYS A 669 8.88 -16.15 -53.40
CA LYS A 669 9.54 -16.25 -54.72
C LYS A 669 9.73 -14.91 -55.43
N GLY A 670 8.91 -13.90 -55.11
CA GLY A 670 9.01 -12.55 -55.68
C GLY A 670 10.16 -11.72 -55.09
N ALA A 671 10.34 -11.79 -53.76
CA ALA A 671 11.38 -11.03 -53.05
C ALA A 671 12.81 -11.53 -53.36
N ALA A 672 12.99 -12.83 -53.57
CA ALA A 672 14.27 -13.41 -53.96
C ALA A 672 14.76 -12.93 -55.35
N ARG A 673 13.86 -12.51 -56.26
CA ARG A 673 14.22 -11.98 -57.58
C ARG A 673 14.61 -10.50 -57.57
N SER A 674 14.12 -9.69 -56.63
CA SER A 674 14.48 -8.26 -56.57
C SER A 674 15.81 -8.01 -55.84
N LEU A 675 16.18 -8.88 -54.90
CA LEU A 675 17.45 -8.82 -54.18
C LEU A 675 18.66 -9.32 -55.00
N GLY A 676 18.46 -10.25 -55.95
CA GLY A 676 19.55 -10.73 -56.83
C GLY A 676 19.99 -9.75 -57.93
N GLY A 677 19.21 -8.69 -58.20
CA GLY A 677 19.47 -7.74 -59.29
C GLY A 677 20.33 -6.52 -58.91
N ARG A 678 20.55 -6.25 -57.62
CA ARG A 678 21.24 -5.04 -57.15
C ARG A 678 22.67 -5.25 -56.62
N LEU A 679 23.19 -6.48 -56.69
CA LEU A 679 24.58 -6.81 -56.37
C LEU A 679 25.29 -7.39 -57.61
N ARG A 680 25.52 -6.53 -58.62
CA ARG A 680 26.55 -6.78 -59.64
C ARG A 680 27.65 -5.72 -59.46
N PRO A 681 28.92 -6.10 -59.24
CA PRO A 681 30.00 -5.15 -59.11
C PRO A 681 30.30 -4.50 -60.47
N ARG A 682 30.33 -3.16 -60.51
CA ARG A 682 30.88 -2.39 -61.62
C ARG A 682 32.37 -2.70 -61.75
N ARG A 683 32.77 -3.36 -62.85
CA ARG A 683 34.18 -3.49 -63.26
C ARG A 683 34.78 -2.11 -63.50
N SER A 684 35.92 -1.83 -62.87
CA SER A 684 36.80 -0.71 -63.17
C SER A 684 37.55 -0.97 -64.49
N ALA A 685 37.44 -0.04 -65.44
CA ALA A 685 38.29 -0.01 -66.63
C ALA A 685 39.67 0.59 -66.28
N ARG A 686 40.76 -0.10 -66.64
CA ARG A 686 42.12 0.48 -66.74
C ARG A 686 42.31 1.07 -68.15
N PRO A 687 43.08 2.15 -68.34
CA PRO A 687 43.39 2.68 -69.66
C PRO A 687 44.63 2.04 -70.31
N ALA A 688 44.60 1.97 -71.65
CA ALA A 688 45.68 2.06 -72.67
C ALA A 688 46.93 1.16 -72.53
N SER A 689 47.15 0.16 -73.41
CA SER A 689 47.73 0.17 -74.77
C SER A 689 49.25 -0.04 -74.79
N ASP A 690 49.70 -1.19 -75.33
CA ASP A 690 50.69 -1.32 -76.42
C ASP A 690 51.27 -2.74 -76.48
N ALA A 691 51.42 -3.21 -77.73
CA ALA A 691 51.95 -4.50 -78.23
C ALA A 691 51.04 -5.74 -78.16
#